data_AF-A0A318HRX3-F1
#
_entry.id   AF-A0A318HRX3-F1
#
_cell.length_a   1.000
_cell.length_b   1.000
_cell.length_c   1.000
_cell.angle_alpha   90.00
_cell.angle_beta   90.00
_cell.angle_gamma   90.00
#
_symmetry.space_group_name_H-M   'P 1'
#
loop_
_entity.id
_entity.type
_entity.pdbx_description
1 polymer ?
#
loop_
_entity_poly.entity_id
_entity_poly.type
_entity_poly.pdbx_seq_one_letter_code
_entity_poly.pdbx_strand_id
1 'polypeptide(L)'
;MPAHRIARLIAVVAGVLGVVLCGLVPLLPVKQTTATIVWPQGAAANGLISDVTAPLVSGAPQALDVSIPCRTIATLPAAGGLVFSTIPPAGIQATRNGLFVTANANSVVVAFRDSVAAVAPRPAVAAGACSTLHVWANAGGAGADFVGIPGATGTLSAEKKPQVVGVFTDLQVAAQPGLSARIDVDTRFITAPTPLKLGVMVLGVICVIASIAALAVLDRTSGRPVRDTWRRFWRVGLSTWLADLGVVGTLLLWHVIGAISSDDGYNLTIARVSGDAGYIANYYRFFGTTEAPFDWYQSVLAHMAAISTAGVWMRLPATAAAIATWLIMSRCVLPRLGRRLANNRVAVWTAGAVFLAAWLPFNNGLRPEPLIAFGVLAAWMLIENAIATRRLVPAAVAIILAVFSVTLAPQGLIALAPLLVGARAVAGIIRSRRATDGLLAPLATLTASLTLIFVVVFRDQTLATVAESARIKYKIGPTIPWYQEFLRYYFLTVEDSADSSLSRRFAVLVLLLCLFGMLAVLLRRGGVPGMARGPVWRLVGATAVGLLVLNFTPTKWAVQFGAFAGLAGALGGVIAFAFARVGLHSRRNLALYVTALLFVLAWATSGINGWFYVGNYGVPWFDKQPVILGIPVTGIFLGLAVVTGLLAGWLHFRMDYTGHTEVANTRRNRVLASTPLLVVAVIMVVLEVGSMAKGAAQRYPVYTTAKANVDALSSGLSKTSCAMADDVLVEPDTNAGLLQPVPGQRFGQYGPLGGENPVGFTPNGVSDILEPAKPVTANPGTVNSPGSPNEPNIGIGYAAGTGGGYGPVGINGSNVFLPFGLDPTRTPVMGSYNENTVAAKVTSAWYQLPPRTPDRPLVTVAAAGAIWYYNEDGSFNYGQSLRLEWGVHRPDGSYQALGQVQPIDIFAQKAWRNLRFPLAWAPAEANVARIVADDPNLSTDQWFAFTPPRVPVLKTAEQLLGDKTPVLMDIATAANFPCQRPFSEHLGVAELPQYRILPNFKQVVVSSKQWQSAEGGGPFLFTQALLNTTTVPSYLRDDWYRDWGWIERYDRVVPETDAPNAVIDQGSARVFGWSRNGPIRALP
;
A
#
# COMPACT_ATOMS: atom_id res chain seq x y z
N MET A 1 -11.47 58.47 9.89
CA MET A 1 -10.95 57.34 10.70
C MET A 1 -9.57 56.91 10.20
N PRO A 2 -8.48 57.35 10.85
CA PRO A 2 -7.10 57.00 10.47
C PRO A 2 -6.84 55.49 10.45
N ALA A 3 -7.38 54.76 11.45
CA ALA A 3 -7.23 53.32 11.59
C ALA A 3 -7.78 52.51 10.40
N HIS A 4 -8.89 52.94 9.78
CA HIS A 4 -9.47 52.26 8.61
C HIS A 4 -8.59 52.41 7.36
N ARG A 5 -8.03 53.59 7.14
CA ARG A 5 -7.11 53.85 6.02
C ARG A 5 -5.83 53.03 6.17
N ILE A 6 -5.28 52.95 7.38
CA ILE A 6 -4.08 52.15 7.69
C ILE A 6 -4.35 50.66 7.44
N ALA A 7 -5.45 50.11 7.98
CA ALA A 7 -5.80 48.71 7.77
C ALA A 7 -6.00 48.38 6.28
N ARG A 8 -6.66 49.26 5.52
CA ARG A 8 -6.83 49.10 4.08
C ARG A 8 -5.50 49.11 3.32
N LEU A 9 -4.58 50.00 3.69
CA LEU A 9 -3.25 50.07 3.09
C LEU A 9 -2.44 48.80 3.39
N ILE A 10 -2.42 48.35 4.64
CA ILE A 10 -1.70 47.12 5.05
C ILE A 10 -2.26 45.90 4.31
N ALA A 11 -3.59 45.75 4.22
CA ALA A 11 -4.21 44.63 3.51
C ALA A 11 -3.79 44.55 2.03
N VAL A 12 -3.61 45.70 1.37
CA VAL A 12 -3.13 45.76 -0.02
C VAL A 12 -1.63 45.50 -0.09
N VAL A 13 -0.81 46.26 0.65
CA VAL A 13 0.66 46.18 0.57
C VAL A 13 1.16 44.80 1.00
N ALA A 14 0.73 44.32 2.17
CA ALA A 14 1.11 43.00 2.66
C ALA A 14 0.52 41.89 1.78
N GLY A 15 -0.70 42.06 1.25
CA GLY A 15 -1.30 41.10 0.33
C GLY A 15 -0.51 40.96 -0.98
N VAL A 16 -0.18 42.07 -1.63
CA VAL A 16 0.61 42.07 -2.88
C VAL A 16 2.03 41.57 -2.65
N LEU A 17 2.70 42.03 -1.58
CA LEU A 17 4.03 41.51 -1.22
C LEU A 17 3.98 40.01 -0.92
N GLY A 18 2.96 39.53 -0.20
CA GLY A 18 2.76 38.11 0.06
C GLY A 18 2.62 37.30 -1.23
N VAL A 19 1.84 37.78 -2.20
CA VAL A 19 1.69 37.15 -3.52
C VAL A 19 3.03 37.05 -4.25
N VAL A 20 3.79 38.14 -4.32
CA VAL A 20 5.07 38.18 -5.03
C VAL A 20 6.11 37.30 -4.35
N LEU A 21 6.27 37.43 -3.02
CA LEU A 21 7.27 36.67 -2.26
C LEU A 21 6.98 35.17 -2.30
N CYS A 22 5.73 34.76 -2.05
CA CYS A 22 5.35 33.35 -2.14
C CYS A 22 5.50 32.81 -3.56
N GLY A 23 5.14 33.59 -4.59
CA GLY A 23 5.27 33.20 -5.99
C GLY A 23 6.71 33.00 -6.46
N LEU A 24 7.68 33.68 -5.85
CA LEU A 24 9.11 33.55 -6.19
C LEU A 24 9.77 32.31 -5.56
N VAL A 25 9.24 31.79 -4.45
CA VAL A 25 9.79 30.62 -3.72
C VAL A 25 10.23 29.45 -4.61
N PRO A 26 9.43 28.96 -5.59
CA PRO A 26 9.82 27.83 -6.44
C PRO A 26 11.07 28.07 -7.31
N LEU A 27 11.44 29.33 -7.53
CA LEU A 27 12.53 29.73 -8.43
C LEU A 27 13.83 30.06 -7.69
N LEU A 28 13.75 30.27 -6.37
CA LEU A 28 14.90 30.67 -5.56
C LEU A 28 15.95 29.55 -5.47
N PRO A 29 17.24 29.92 -5.30
CA PRO A 29 18.32 28.96 -5.26
C PRO A 29 18.25 28.03 -4.05
N VAL A 30 18.65 26.78 -4.26
CA VAL A 30 18.79 25.73 -3.25
C VAL A 30 20.23 25.23 -3.21
N LYS A 31 20.62 24.63 -2.08
CA LYS A 31 21.88 23.89 -1.97
C LYS A 31 21.57 22.42 -2.21
N GLN A 32 22.06 21.86 -3.30
CA GLN A 32 21.96 20.43 -3.62
C GLN A 32 23.21 19.73 -3.07
N THR A 33 23.03 18.60 -2.40
CA THR A 33 24.15 17.72 -2.02
C THR A 33 24.54 16.86 -3.21
N THR A 34 25.81 16.83 -3.58
CA THR A 34 26.32 15.98 -4.68
C THR A 34 26.98 14.72 -4.12
N ALA A 35 26.95 13.63 -4.87
CA ALA A 35 27.60 12.38 -4.50
C ALA A 35 28.34 11.79 -5.70
N THR A 36 29.62 11.48 -5.51
CA THR A 36 30.47 10.88 -6.54
C THR A 36 31.10 9.61 -5.99
N ILE A 37 31.14 8.56 -6.81
CA ILE A 37 31.86 7.32 -6.52
C ILE A 37 33.04 7.26 -7.48
N VAL A 38 34.25 7.27 -6.94
CA VAL A 38 35.49 7.03 -7.71
C VAL A 38 35.90 5.57 -7.59
N TRP A 39 36.60 5.01 -8.56
CA TRP A 39 37.19 3.68 -8.47
C TRP A 39 38.48 3.67 -9.29
N PRO A 40 39.57 3.00 -8.85
CA PRO A 40 39.70 2.20 -7.63
C PRO A 40 39.71 3.02 -6.32
N GLN A 41 39.17 2.48 -5.22
CA GLN A 41 39.09 3.15 -3.91
C GLN A 41 40.04 2.59 -2.84
N GLY A 42 40.65 1.43 -3.11
CA GLY A 42 41.55 0.74 -2.20
C GLY A 42 42.23 -0.42 -2.89
N ALA A 43 43.18 -1.04 -2.18
CA ALA A 43 43.73 -2.33 -2.57
C ALA A 43 43.09 -3.42 -1.70
N ALA A 44 42.68 -4.52 -2.32
CA ALA A 44 42.34 -5.74 -1.61
C ALA A 44 43.55 -6.24 -0.78
N ALA A 45 43.32 -7.21 0.10
CA ALA A 45 44.37 -7.76 0.98
C ALA A 45 45.62 -8.26 0.24
N ASN A 46 45.50 -8.58 -1.05
CA ASN A 46 46.56 -9.02 -1.95
C ASN A 46 47.27 -7.87 -2.72
N GLY A 47 46.93 -6.61 -2.46
CA GLY A 47 47.50 -5.43 -3.14
C GLY A 47 46.87 -5.09 -4.50
N LEU A 48 45.84 -5.82 -4.94
CA LEU A 48 45.14 -5.62 -6.22
C LEU A 48 43.90 -4.74 -6.07
N ILE A 49 43.37 -4.22 -7.17
CA ILE A 49 42.08 -3.53 -7.18
C ILE A 49 40.96 -4.47 -6.70
N SER A 50 39.97 -3.92 -6.00
CA SER A 50 38.78 -4.66 -5.56
C SER A 50 37.53 -4.19 -6.28
N ASP A 51 36.52 -5.06 -6.32
CA ASP A 51 35.17 -4.68 -6.69
C ASP A 51 34.55 -3.77 -5.63
N VAL A 52 33.47 -3.06 -6.00
CA VAL A 52 32.68 -2.26 -5.06
C VAL A 52 31.19 -2.37 -5.35
N THR A 53 30.39 -2.35 -4.29
CA THR A 53 28.93 -2.40 -4.34
C THR A 53 28.34 -1.01 -4.06
N ALA A 54 27.49 -0.52 -4.96
CA ALA A 54 26.82 0.79 -4.84
C ALA A 54 25.47 0.78 -5.58
N PRO A 55 24.41 0.21 -4.98
CA PRO A 55 23.09 0.10 -5.61
C PRO A 55 22.42 1.47 -5.73
N LEU A 56 22.43 2.06 -6.93
CA LEU A 56 21.79 3.36 -7.16
C LEU A 56 20.27 3.24 -7.17
N VAL A 57 19.58 4.03 -6.35
CA VAL A 57 18.11 4.02 -6.24
C VAL A 57 17.44 4.46 -7.54
N SER A 58 18.04 5.44 -8.24
CA SER A 58 17.55 5.94 -9.53
C SER A 58 17.91 5.03 -10.73
N GLY A 59 18.65 3.94 -10.49
CA GLY A 59 19.12 3.00 -11.50
C GLY A 59 20.32 3.52 -12.30
N ALA A 60 20.09 4.54 -13.13
CA ALA A 60 21.16 5.12 -13.95
C ALA A 60 21.81 6.32 -13.23
N PRO A 61 23.14 6.47 -13.28
CA PRO A 61 23.82 7.63 -12.70
C PRO A 61 23.52 8.90 -13.48
N GLN A 62 23.85 10.08 -12.94
CA GLN A 62 23.80 11.32 -13.71
C GLN A 62 24.83 11.29 -14.84
N ALA A 63 26.07 10.92 -14.49
CA ALA A 63 27.19 10.73 -15.42
C ALA A 63 28.04 9.52 -15.01
N LEU A 64 28.61 8.86 -16.01
CA LEU A 64 29.59 7.78 -15.88
C LEU A 64 30.76 8.12 -16.83
N ASP A 65 31.97 8.06 -16.30
CA ASP A 65 33.22 8.25 -17.05
C ASP A 65 34.21 7.17 -16.61
N VAL A 66 34.67 6.35 -17.54
CA VAL A 66 35.54 5.20 -17.28
C VAL A 66 36.71 5.25 -18.25
N SER A 67 37.92 5.10 -17.73
CA SER A 67 39.17 5.02 -18.46
C SER A 67 39.91 3.75 -18.04
N ILE A 68 40.20 2.88 -19.00
CA ILE A 68 40.90 1.61 -18.78
C ILE A 68 42.10 1.56 -19.72
N PRO A 69 43.34 1.49 -19.22
CA PRO A 69 44.51 1.36 -20.08
C PRO A 69 44.43 0.05 -20.88
N CYS A 70 44.65 0.10 -22.19
CA CYS A 70 44.49 -1.07 -23.05
C CYS A 70 45.51 -2.18 -22.75
N ARG A 71 46.68 -1.83 -22.20
CA ARG A 71 47.66 -2.80 -21.68
C ARG A 71 47.14 -3.61 -20.50
N THR A 72 46.25 -3.03 -19.68
CA THR A 72 45.60 -3.72 -18.57
C THR A 72 44.65 -4.79 -19.07
N ILE A 73 43.94 -4.53 -20.17
CA ILE A 73 43.04 -5.51 -20.80
C ILE A 73 43.84 -6.74 -21.30
N ALA A 74 45.08 -6.52 -21.72
CA ALA A 74 45.96 -7.57 -22.21
C ALA A 74 46.42 -8.56 -21.12
N THR A 75 46.26 -8.25 -19.82
CA THR A 75 46.65 -9.16 -18.73
C THR A 75 45.63 -10.26 -18.45
N LEU A 76 44.45 -10.22 -19.08
CA LEU A 76 43.44 -11.27 -18.93
C LEU A 76 43.92 -12.61 -19.53
N PRO A 77 43.44 -13.76 -19.01
CA PRO A 77 43.75 -15.09 -19.55
C PRO A 77 43.39 -15.23 -21.04
N ALA A 78 43.96 -16.22 -21.74
CA ALA A 78 43.69 -16.45 -23.17
C ALA A 78 42.19 -16.64 -23.48
N ALA A 79 41.44 -17.29 -22.58
CA ALA A 79 39.99 -17.46 -22.68
C ALA A 79 39.21 -16.13 -22.62
N GLY A 80 39.81 -15.06 -22.09
CA GLY A 80 39.18 -13.77 -21.87
C GLY A 80 38.63 -13.63 -20.46
N GLY A 81 37.65 -12.74 -20.29
CA GLY A 81 37.03 -12.44 -19.00
C GLY A 81 36.30 -11.10 -19.00
N LEU A 82 35.77 -10.74 -17.84
CA LEU A 82 35.13 -9.46 -17.60
C LEU A 82 36.18 -8.38 -17.30
N VAL A 83 36.28 -7.38 -18.17
CA VAL A 83 37.18 -6.24 -17.95
C VAL A 83 36.56 -5.25 -16.97
N PHE A 84 35.28 -4.93 -17.16
CA PHE A 84 34.54 -3.98 -16.34
C PHE A 84 33.05 -4.22 -16.51
N SER A 85 32.31 -4.23 -15.40
CA SER A 85 30.84 -4.24 -15.41
C SER A 85 30.26 -3.34 -14.35
N THR A 86 29.07 -2.81 -14.62
CA THR A 86 28.27 -2.07 -13.63
C THR A 86 27.25 -2.93 -12.87
N ILE A 87 27.13 -4.22 -13.25
CA ILE A 87 26.25 -5.25 -12.65
C ILE A 87 26.99 -6.59 -12.62
N PRO A 88 26.91 -7.42 -11.56
CA PRO A 88 27.58 -8.72 -11.58
C PRO A 88 27.00 -9.62 -12.69
N PRO A 89 27.83 -10.39 -13.44
CA PRO A 89 27.37 -11.24 -14.54
C PRO A 89 26.31 -12.29 -14.14
N ALA A 90 26.35 -12.76 -12.89
CA ALA A 90 25.40 -13.74 -12.36
C ALA A 90 24.06 -13.13 -11.90
N GLY A 91 23.90 -11.80 -11.96
CA GLY A 91 22.65 -11.12 -11.62
C GLY A 91 21.54 -11.38 -12.64
N ILE A 92 20.28 -11.31 -12.20
CA ILE A 92 19.13 -11.51 -13.10
C ILE A 92 19.08 -10.37 -14.13
N GLN A 93 19.01 -10.71 -15.42
CA GLN A 93 18.97 -9.76 -16.55
C GLN A 93 20.15 -8.76 -16.55
N ALA A 94 21.34 -9.18 -16.12
CA ALA A 94 22.48 -8.29 -15.97
C ALA A 94 22.85 -7.55 -17.27
N THR A 95 23.04 -8.26 -18.40
CA THR A 95 23.44 -7.66 -19.70
C THR A 95 22.39 -6.69 -20.26
N ARG A 96 21.11 -6.96 -19.99
CA ARG A 96 19.96 -6.15 -20.44
C ARG A 96 19.94 -4.74 -19.84
N ASN A 97 20.53 -4.58 -18.66
CA ASN A 97 20.45 -3.33 -17.89
C ASN A 97 21.80 -2.65 -17.67
N GLY A 98 22.89 -3.40 -17.58
CA GLY A 98 24.22 -2.88 -17.25
C GLY A 98 25.05 -2.44 -18.44
N LEU A 99 26.27 -2.01 -18.12
CA LEU A 99 27.40 -1.87 -19.04
C LEU A 99 28.33 -3.06 -18.83
N PHE A 100 28.74 -3.71 -19.91
CA PHE A 100 29.68 -4.82 -19.91
C PHE A 100 30.82 -4.54 -20.90
N VAL A 101 32.04 -4.58 -20.39
CA VAL A 101 33.26 -4.66 -21.20
C VAL A 101 33.79 -6.08 -21.06
N THR A 102 33.65 -6.87 -22.12
CA THR A 102 34.08 -8.27 -22.14
C THR A 102 35.19 -8.48 -23.14
N ALA A 103 36.22 -9.21 -22.74
CA ALA A 103 37.25 -9.70 -23.63
C ALA A 103 36.99 -11.19 -23.90
N ASN A 104 36.96 -11.59 -25.17
CA ASN A 104 37.02 -13.00 -25.56
C ASN A 104 38.40 -13.28 -26.19
N ALA A 105 38.61 -14.45 -26.81
CA ALA A 105 39.89 -14.78 -27.42
C ALA A 105 40.32 -13.82 -28.55
N ASN A 106 39.36 -13.25 -29.29
CA ASN A 106 39.60 -12.53 -30.54
C ASN A 106 39.29 -11.02 -30.47
N SER A 107 38.35 -10.61 -29.62
CA SER A 107 37.86 -9.24 -29.54
C SER A 107 37.57 -8.79 -28.11
N VAL A 108 37.60 -7.47 -27.94
CA VAL A 108 37.10 -6.76 -26.75
C VAL A 108 35.85 -6.01 -27.16
N VAL A 109 34.73 -6.25 -26.48
CA VAL A 109 33.41 -5.73 -26.81
C VAL A 109 32.92 -4.86 -25.66
N VAL A 110 32.47 -3.64 -25.98
CA VAL A 110 31.78 -2.76 -25.04
C VAL A 110 30.30 -2.72 -25.37
N ALA A 111 29.46 -3.19 -24.47
CA ALA A 111 28.01 -3.25 -24.65
C ALA A 111 27.25 -2.56 -23.51
N PHE A 112 26.21 -1.82 -23.88
CA PHE A 112 25.27 -1.19 -22.97
C PHE A 112 23.87 -1.73 -23.25
N ARG A 113 23.20 -2.30 -22.25
CA ARG A 113 21.80 -2.75 -22.38
C ARG A 113 21.55 -3.59 -23.65
N ASP A 114 22.32 -4.67 -23.79
CA ASP A 114 22.39 -5.57 -24.96
C ASP A 114 22.74 -4.90 -26.31
N SER A 115 23.23 -3.65 -26.31
CA SER A 115 23.61 -2.91 -27.52
C SER A 115 25.11 -2.66 -27.54
N VAL A 116 25.80 -3.16 -28.55
CA VAL A 116 27.25 -2.98 -28.71
C VAL A 116 27.55 -1.54 -29.12
N ALA A 117 28.41 -0.86 -28.35
CA ALA A 117 28.87 0.49 -28.65
C ALA A 117 30.18 0.48 -29.43
N ALA A 118 31.16 -0.35 -29.04
CA ALA A 118 32.45 -0.44 -29.72
C ALA A 118 33.02 -1.86 -29.64
N VAL A 119 33.80 -2.24 -30.66
CA VAL A 119 34.51 -3.51 -30.73
C VAL A 119 35.93 -3.26 -31.22
N ALA A 120 36.92 -3.88 -30.57
CA ALA A 120 38.31 -3.86 -31.01
C ALA A 120 38.89 -5.27 -31.09
N PRO A 121 39.75 -5.59 -32.08
CA PRO A 121 40.48 -6.85 -32.11
C PRO A 121 41.43 -6.96 -30.91
N ARG A 122 41.31 -8.03 -30.12
CA ARG A 122 42.13 -8.24 -28.92
C ARG A 122 43.65 -8.29 -29.22
N PRO A 123 44.11 -8.90 -30.33
CA PRO A 123 45.53 -8.83 -30.70
C PRO A 123 46.03 -7.41 -30.92
N ALA A 124 45.21 -6.53 -31.49
CA ALA A 124 45.58 -5.12 -31.71
C ALA A 124 45.62 -4.34 -30.39
N VAL A 125 44.67 -4.60 -29.48
CA VAL A 125 44.68 -4.05 -28.11
C VAL A 125 45.94 -4.49 -27.36
N ALA A 126 46.30 -5.77 -27.43
CA ALA A 126 47.48 -6.32 -26.78
C ALA A 126 48.81 -5.84 -27.39
N ALA A 127 48.85 -5.61 -28.71
CA ALA A 127 50.02 -5.07 -29.41
C ALA A 127 50.27 -3.57 -29.12
N GLY A 128 49.40 -2.91 -28.36
CA GLY A 128 49.54 -1.50 -28.00
C GLY A 128 49.04 -0.52 -29.06
N ALA A 129 48.23 -0.97 -30.02
CA ALA A 129 47.58 -0.07 -30.99
C ALA A 129 46.51 0.84 -30.32
N CYS A 130 46.00 0.41 -29.17
CA CYS A 130 45.13 1.21 -28.30
C CYS A 130 45.93 1.73 -27.10
N SER A 131 45.80 3.01 -26.77
CA SER A 131 46.31 3.57 -25.51
C SER A 131 45.34 3.33 -24.36
N THR A 132 44.08 3.73 -24.55
CA THR A 132 43.04 3.76 -23.50
C THR A 132 41.70 3.40 -24.11
N LEU A 133 40.96 2.55 -23.41
CA LEU A 133 39.52 2.41 -23.61
C LEU A 133 38.81 3.45 -22.75
N HIS A 134 38.19 4.44 -23.39
CA HIS A 134 37.38 5.46 -22.75
C HIS A 134 35.89 5.14 -22.96
N VAL A 135 35.13 5.08 -21.87
CA VAL A 135 33.70 4.77 -21.88
C VAL A 135 32.97 5.86 -21.12
N TRP A 136 31.93 6.44 -21.73
CA TRP A 136 31.16 7.52 -21.13
C TRP A 136 29.67 7.24 -21.21
N ALA A 137 28.90 7.71 -20.21
CA ALA A 137 27.45 7.76 -20.28
C ALA A 137 26.91 8.97 -19.51
N ASN A 138 26.36 9.95 -20.23
CA ASN A 138 25.84 11.20 -19.65
C ASN A 138 24.54 11.63 -20.37
N ALA A 139 24.05 12.84 -20.11
CA ALA A 139 22.81 13.34 -20.71
C ALA A 139 22.86 13.44 -22.25
N GLY A 140 24.06 13.53 -22.85
CA GLY A 140 24.26 13.61 -24.31
C GLY A 140 24.32 12.26 -25.02
N GLY A 141 24.49 11.14 -24.30
CA GLY A 141 24.60 9.81 -24.90
C GLY A 141 25.44 8.84 -24.05
N ALA A 142 25.50 7.59 -24.50
CA ALA A 142 26.40 6.57 -23.94
C ALA A 142 27.30 6.04 -25.06
N GLY A 143 28.59 5.89 -24.83
CA GLY A 143 29.53 5.50 -25.89
C GLY A 143 30.84 4.98 -25.36
N ALA A 144 31.65 4.49 -26.29
CA ALA A 144 32.98 3.97 -26.00
C ALA A 144 33.93 4.25 -27.17
N ASP A 145 35.20 4.47 -26.84
CA ASP A 145 36.27 4.76 -27.79
C ASP A 145 37.55 4.01 -27.40
N PHE A 146 38.05 3.15 -28.29
CA PHE A 146 39.38 2.55 -28.18
C PHE A 146 40.39 3.50 -28.83
N VAL A 147 40.92 4.42 -28.03
CA VAL A 147 41.80 5.50 -28.50
C VAL A 147 43.04 4.90 -29.19
N GLY A 148 43.16 5.17 -30.50
CA GLY A 148 44.26 4.68 -31.35
C GLY A 148 43.85 3.61 -32.38
N ILE A 149 42.67 3.00 -32.27
CA ILE A 149 42.17 2.01 -33.24
C ILE A 149 41.09 2.64 -34.13
N PRO A 150 41.36 2.87 -35.43
CA PRO A 150 40.37 3.41 -36.35
C PRO A 150 39.12 2.51 -36.43
N GLY A 151 37.95 3.13 -36.36
CA GLY A 151 36.66 2.42 -36.45
C GLY A 151 36.22 1.70 -35.17
N ALA A 152 37.01 1.72 -34.09
CA ALA A 152 36.66 1.14 -32.79
C ALA A 152 36.07 2.18 -31.82
N THR A 153 35.15 3.01 -32.33
CA THR A 153 34.44 4.04 -31.57
C THR A 153 32.96 3.98 -31.90
N GLY A 154 32.09 4.26 -30.93
CA GLY A 154 30.66 4.35 -31.18
C GLY A 154 29.88 5.04 -30.08
N THR A 155 28.77 5.65 -30.48
CA THR A 155 27.87 6.40 -29.59
C THR A 155 26.45 5.90 -29.78
N LEU A 156 25.78 5.65 -28.67
CA LEU A 156 24.40 5.23 -28.53
C LEU A 156 23.54 6.38 -27.97
N SER A 157 22.22 6.24 -28.11
CA SER A 157 21.25 7.20 -27.56
C SER A 157 21.32 7.29 -26.03
N ALA A 158 20.91 8.43 -25.47
CA ALA A 158 20.95 8.68 -24.02
C ALA A 158 20.07 7.71 -23.19
N GLU A 159 19.12 7.00 -23.80
CA GLU A 159 18.30 5.97 -23.13
C GLU A 159 19.06 4.66 -22.87
N LYS A 160 20.22 4.49 -23.52
CA LYS A 160 21.13 3.35 -23.35
C LYS A 160 22.10 3.53 -22.17
N LYS A 161 21.95 4.58 -21.36
CA LYS A 161 22.67 4.73 -20.09
C LYS A 161 22.53 3.47 -19.23
N PRO A 162 23.63 2.94 -18.68
CA PRO A 162 23.60 1.71 -17.91
C PRO A 162 22.96 1.94 -16.55
N GLN A 163 22.35 0.89 -16.02
CA GLN A 163 22.10 0.78 -14.59
C GLN A 163 23.43 0.50 -13.88
N VAL A 164 23.63 1.16 -12.73
CA VAL A 164 24.82 0.96 -11.90
C VAL A 164 24.40 0.44 -10.53
N VAL A 165 24.93 -0.73 -10.18
CA VAL A 165 24.77 -1.32 -8.84
C VAL A 165 26.11 -1.55 -8.14
N GLY A 166 27.21 -1.26 -8.82
CA GLY A 166 28.58 -1.43 -8.35
C GLY A 166 29.55 -1.32 -9.52
N VAL A 167 30.81 -1.66 -9.26
CA VAL A 167 31.86 -1.87 -10.26
C VAL A 167 32.45 -3.25 -10.02
N PHE A 168 32.40 -4.11 -11.03
CA PHE A 168 32.84 -5.51 -10.97
C PHE A 168 33.84 -5.81 -12.08
N THR A 169 34.94 -6.50 -11.76
CA THR A 169 36.01 -6.78 -12.72
C THR A 169 36.74 -8.09 -12.43
N ASP A 170 37.18 -8.80 -13.47
CA ASP A 170 38.09 -9.96 -13.34
C ASP A 170 39.58 -9.54 -13.42
N LEU A 171 39.87 -8.23 -13.56
CA LEU A 171 41.24 -7.73 -13.69
C LEU A 171 42.03 -7.89 -12.38
N GLN A 172 43.10 -8.69 -12.44
CA GLN A 172 44.01 -8.91 -11.31
C GLN A 172 45.23 -7.99 -11.42
N VAL A 173 45.03 -6.68 -11.24
CA VAL A 173 46.08 -5.66 -11.34
C VAL A 173 46.11 -4.73 -10.13
N ALA A 174 47.27 -4.15 -9.83
CA ALA A 174 47.38 -3.07 -8.85
C ALA A 174 46.76 -1.77 -9.41
N ALA A 175 46.38 -0.85 -8.51
CA ALA A 175 45.95 0.49 -8.89
C ALA A 175 47.07 1.19 -9.69
N GLN A 176 46.73 1.74 -10.85
CA GLN A 176 47.71 2.31 -11.79
C GLN A 176 47.17 3.60 -12.43
N PRO A 177 48.05 4.52 -12.86
CA PRO A 177 47.63 5.73 -13.56
C PRO A 177 46.83 5.41 -14.83
N GLY A 178 45.72 6.13 -15.02
CA GLY A 178 44.86 5.96 -16.19
C GLY A 178 43.78 4.87 -16.07
N LEU A 179 43.83 4.02 -15.03
CA LEU A 179 42.71 3.15 -14.65
C LEU A 179 41.81 3.91 -13.67
N SER A 180 40.63 4.31 -14.13
CA SER A 180 39.68 5.05 -13.31
C SER A 180 38.24 4.86 -13.76
N ALA A 181 37.31 4.89 -12.81
CA ALA A 181 35.90 5.10 -13.07
C ALA A 181 35.39 6.20 -12.13
N ARG A 182 34.58 7.11 -12.66
CA ARG A 182 33.89 8.17 -11.93
C ARG A 182 32.39 8.05 -12.23
N ILE A 183 31.61 7.87 -11.18
CA ILE A 183 30.16 7.76 -11.24
C ILE A 183 29.57 8.92 -10.43
N ASP A 184 28.92 9.86 -11.10
CA ASP A 184 28.18 10.92 -10.42
C ASP A 184 26.73 10.46 -10.20
N VAL A 185 26.35 10.28 -8.93
CA VAL A 185 25.03 9.79 -8.53
C VAL A 185 23.99 10.89 -8.73
N ASP A 186 22.80 10.52 -9.19
CA ASP A 186 21.71 11.48 -9.37
C ASP A 186 21.02 11.82 -8.04
N THR A 187 21.54 12.83 -7.36
CA THR A 187 21.04 13.32 -6.06
C THR A 187 20.12 14.54 -6.17
N ARG A 188 19.48 14.76 -7.32
CA ARG A 188 18.73 16.00 -7.63
C ARG A 188 17.64 16.38 -6.64
N PHE A 189 17.09 15.40 -5.90
CA PHE A 189 16.04 15.62 -4.91
C PHE A 189 16.58 15.92 -3.51
N ILE A 190 17.89 15.76 -3.27
CA ILE A 190 18.53 16.03 -1.99
C ILE A 190 18.93 17.51 -1.94
N THR A 191 17.95 18.35 -1.62
CA THR A 191 18.12 19.80 -1.55
C THR A 191 17.93 20.33 -0.14
N ALA A 192 18.46 21.53 0.10
CA ALA A 192 18.13 22.32 1.28
C ALA A 192 17.90 23.79 0.87
N PRO A 193 16.92 24.48 1.48
CA PRO A 193 16.67 25.88 1.18
C PRO A 193 17.88 26.75 1.59
N THR A 194 18.31 27.64 0.69
CA THR A 194 19.32 28.65 1.05
C THR A 194 18.75 29.67 2.04
N PRO A 195 19.59 30.44 2.77
CA PRO A 195 19.10 31.51 3.65
C PRO A 195 18.19 32.52 2.94
N LEU A 196 18.44 32.80 1.66
CA LEU A 196 17.57 33.64 0.83
C LEU A 196 16.18 33.02 0.65
N LYS A 197 16.11 31.74 0.25
CA LYS A 197 14.84 31.02 0.08
C LYS A 197 14.08 30.98 1.39
N LEU A 198 14.75 30.66 2.50
CA LEU A 198 14.15 30.64 3.84
C LEU A 198 13.61 32.01 4.26
N GLY A 199 14.40 33.08 4.08
CA GLY A 199 13.99 34.45 4.40
C GLY A 199 12.76 34.90 3.60
N VAL A 200 12.72 34.62 2.30
CA VAL A 200 11.56 34.94 1.44
C VAL A 200 10.32 34.13 1.83
N MET A 201 10.47 32.84 2.16
CA MET A 201 9.35 32.02 2.64
C MET A 201 8.76 32.59 3.93
N VAL A 202 9.60 32.87 4.93
CA VAL A 202 9.16 33.41 6.23
C VAL A 202 8.49 34.77 6.06
N LEU A 203 9.10 35.68 5.29
CA LEU A 203 8.53 37.00 5.03
C LEU A 203 7.21 36.91 4.26
N GLY A 204 7.11 36.03 3.27
CA GLY A 204 5.88 35.77 2.53
C GLY A 204 4.73 35.32 3.43
N VAL A 205 5.00 34.36 4.34
CA VAL A 205 4.02 33.89 5.33
C VAL A 205 3.60 35.02 6.27
N ILE A 206 4.54 35.82 6.78
CA ILE A 206 4.24 36.97 7.64
C ILE A 206 3.36 37.99 6.90
N CYS A 207 3.66 38.28 5.63
CA CYS A 207 2.86 39.16 4.79
C CYS A 207 1.42 38.65 4.60
N VAL A 208 1.24 37.34 4.37
CA VAL A 208 -0.10 36.72 4.30
C VAL A 208 -0.85 36.90 5.63
N ILE A 209 -0.23 36.56 6.77
CA ILE A 209 -0.84 36.70 8.10
C ILE A 209 -1.22 38.16 8.37
N ALA A 210 -0.33 39.10 8.08
CA ALA A 210 -0.56 40.53 8.25
C ALA A 210 -1.72 41.04 7.38
N SER A 211 -1.83 40.56 6.13
CA SER A 211 -2.95 40.91 5.24
C SER A 211 -4.30 40.42 5.78
N ILE A 212 -4.35 39.20 6.34
CA ILE A 212 -5.55 38.63 6.96
C ILE A 212 -5.91 39.40 8.25
N ALA A 213 -4.92 39.73 9.08
CA ALA A 213 -5.14 40.52 10.29
C ALA A 213 -5.69 41.91 9.96
N ALA A 214 -5.15 42.57 8.92
CA ALA A 214 -5.66 43.83 8.43
C ALA A 214 -7.08 43.72 7.87
N LEU A 215 -7.38 42.64 7.11
CA LEU A 215 -8.73 42.34 6.65
C LEU A 215 -9.70 42.10 7.83
N ALA A 216 -9.23 41.52 8.93
CA ALA A 216 -10.03 41.33 10.15
C ALA A 216 -10.44 42.67 10.78
N VAL A 217 -9.56 43.67 10.74
CA VAL A 217 -9.89 45.03 11.20
C VAL A 217 -10.95 45.66 10.30
N LEU A 218 -10.84 45.53 8.98
CA LEU A 218 -11.86 45.99 8.02
C LEU A 218 -13.20 45.24 8.19
N ASP A 219 -13.16 43.96 8.54
CA ASP A 219 -14.36 43.16 8.81
C ASP A 219 -15.11 43.60 10.07
N ARG A 220 -14.44 44.24 11.04
CA ARG A 220 -15.10 44.75 12.26
C ARG A 220 -16.04 45.91 11.99
N THR A 221 -15.75 46.75 11.01
CA THR A 221 -16.59 47.90 10.65
C THR A 221 -17.73 47.51 9.72
N SER A 222 -17.48 46.57 8.81
CA SER A 222 -18.38 46.27 7.68
C SER A 222 -19.19 44.98 7.87
N GLY A 223 -18.75 44.09 8.78
CA GLY A 223 -19.37 42.81 9.04
C GLY A 223 -20.44 42.84 10.14
N ARG A 224 -21.26 41.79 10.21
CA ARG A 224 -22.22 41.60 11.30
C ARG A 224 -21.50 41.04 12.54
N PRO A 225 -21.74 41.59 13.75
CA PRO A 225 -21.18 41.03 14.97
C PRO A 225 -21.78 39.65 15.24
N VAL A 226 -20.91 38.69 15.61
CA VAL A 226 -21.33 37.38 16.08
C VAL A 226 -21.20 37.40 17.60
N ARG A 227 -22.34 37.43 18.30
CA ARG A 227 -22.39 37.31 19.76
C ARG A 227 -22.53 35.84 20.15
N ASP A 228 -21.86 35.45 21.24
CA ASP A 228 -22.00 34.15 21.91
C ASP A 228 -21.60 32.91 21.09
N THR A 229 -20.67 33.02 20.14
CA THR A 229 -20.22 31.90 19.29
C THR A 229 -19.73 30.71 20.12
N TRP A 230 -18.88 30.98 21.11
CA TRP A 230 -18.35 29.94 22.02
C TRP A 230 -19.45 29.33 22.88
N ARG A 231 -20.33 30.15 23.47
CA ARG A 231 -21.48 29.65 24.25
C ARG A 231 -22.43 28.80 23.41
N ARG A 232 -22.65 29.14 22.13
CA ARG A 232 -23.47 28.34 21.20
C ARG A 232 -22.81 27.05 20.78
N PHE A 233 -21.47 27.03 20.69
CA PHE A 233 -20.73 25.81 20.40
C PHE A 233 -20.94 24.80 21.52
N TRP A 234 -20.84 25.19 22.80
CA TRP A 234 -20.96 24.27 23.94
C TRP A 234 -22.39 23.96 24.37
N ARG A 235 -23.34 24.90 24.21
CA ARG A 235 -24.75 24.69 24.55
C ARG A 235 -25.49 23.91 23.46
N VAL A 236 -25.43 22.59 23.54
CA VAL A 236 -26.23 21.67 22.73
C VAL A 236 -27.24 20.91 23.58
N GLY A 237 -28.32 20.42 22.96
CA GLY A 237 -29.33 19.62 23.66
C GLY A 237 -28.80 18.25 24.09
N LEU A 238 -29.43 17.64 25.09
CA LEU A 238 -29.07 16.30 25.60
C LEU A 238 -28.95 15.24 24.48
N SER A 239 -29.85 15.28 23.51
CA SER A 239 -29.84 14.33 22.37
C SER A 239 -28.58 14.44 21.51
N THR A 240 -28.03 15.64 21.34
CA THR A 240 -26.79 15.87 20.59
C THR A 240 -25.60 15.41 21.41
N TRP A 241 -25.60 15.65 22.73
CA TRP A 241 -24.58 15.12 23.63
C TRP A 241 -24.52 13.59 23.63
N LEU A 242 -25.67 12.92 23.65
CA LEU A 242 -25.73 11.46 23.54
C LEU A 242 -25.22 10.95 22.18
N ALA A 243 -25.50 11.69 21.10
CA ALA A 243 -24.94 11.38 19.79
C ALA A 243 -23.42 11.58 19.76
N ASP A 244 -22.91 12.66 20.38
CA ASP A 244 -21.47 12.91 20.53
C ASP A 244 -20.80 11.76 21.29
N LEU A 245 -21.37 11.31 22.40
CA LEU A 245 -20.85 10.18 23.18
C LEU A 245 -20.81 8.89 22.35
N GLY A 246 -21.89 8.59 21.62
CA GLY A 246 -21.97 7.41 20.76
C GLY A 246 -20.95 7.44 19.63
N VAL A 247 -20.90 8.54 18.87
CA VAL A 247 -19.99 8.67 17.72
C VAL A 247 -18.52 8.68 18.17
N VAL A 248 -18.17 9.49 19.16
CA VAL A 248 -16.79 9.55 19.67
C VAL A 248 -16.39 8.22 20.32
N GLY A 249 -17.28 7.59 21.09
CA GLY A 249 -17.05 6.28 21.67
C GLY A 249 -16.78 5.20 20.62
N THR A 250 -17.58 5.15 19.55
CA THR A 250 -17.35 4.22 18.43
C THR A 250 -16.04 4.51 17.69
N LEU A 251 -15.70 5.78 17.44
CA LEU A 251 -14.44 6.14 16.79
C LEU A 251 -13.23 5.72 17.63
N LEU A 252 -13.26 5.94 18.95
CA LEU A 252 -12.17 5.53 19.85
C LEU A 252 -12.05 4.00 19.95
N LEU A 253 -13.18 3.29 19.99
CA LEU A 253 -13.18 1.82 19.93
C LEU A 253 -12.56 1.34 18.61
N TRP A 254 -12.99 1.92 17.48
CA TRP A 254 -12.51 1.55 16.16
C TRP A 254 -11.04 1.88 15.92
N HIS A 255 -10.50 2.93 16.56
CA HIS A 255 -9.07 3.23 16.55
C HIS A 255 -8.22 2.05 17.05
N VAL A 256 -8.74 1.29 18.02
CA VAL A 256 -8.06 0.12 18.61
C VAL A 256 -8.35 -1.17 17.84
N ILE A 257 -9.63 -1.46 17.54
CA ILE A 257 -10.02 -2.76 16.97
C ILE A 257 -10.20 -2.76 15.44
N GLY A 258 -10.28 -1.59 14.83
CA GLY A 258 -10.64 -1.42 13.42
C GLY A 258 -9.52 -1.82 12.46
N ALA A 259 -9.91 -2.22 11.25
CA ALA A 259 -8.98 -2.59 10.19
C ALA A 259 -8.09 -1.41 9.75
N ILE A 260 -6.85 -1.75 9.39
CA ILE A 260 -5.91 -0.83 8.73
C ILE A 260 -6.23 -0.67 7.24
N SER A 261 -5.71 0.38 6.61
CA SER A 261 -5.91 0.63 5.18
C SER A 261 -4.80 0.03 4.31
N SER A 262 -5.02 -0.05 2.99
CA SER A 262 -4.08 -0.66 2.03
C SER A 262 -2.72 0.04 1.94
N ASP A 263 -2.66 1.34 2.22
CA ASP A 263 -1.45 2.17 2.09
C ASP A 263 -0.84 2.55 3.45
N ASP A 264 -1.23 1.88 4.54
CA ASP A 264 -0.66 2.15 5.87
C ASP A 264 0.83 1.81 5.89
N GLY A 265 1.20 0.63 5.38
CA GLY A 265 2.60 0.24 5.23
C GLY A 265 3.36 1.14 4.26
N TYR A 266 2.72 1.57 3.18
CA TYR A 266 3.29 2.49 2.19
C TYR A 266 3.74 3.81 2.82
N ASN A 267 2.82 4.52 3.48
CA ASN A 267 3.08 5.82 4.07
C ASN A 267 3.99 5.72 5.30
N LEU A 268 3.91 4.62 6.06
CA LEU A 268 4.78 4.39 7.21
C LEU A 268 6.24 4.21 6.78
N THR A 269 6.53 3.38 5.76
CA THR A 269 7.90 3.18 5.28
C THR A 269 8.48 4.47 4.71
N ILE A 270 7.73 5.19 3.86
CA ILE A 270 8.17 6.48 3.31
C ILE A 270 8.50 7.48 4.42
N ALA A 271 7.65 7.58 5.45
CA ALA A 271 7.90 8.46 6.59
C ALA A 271 9.18 8.06 7.36
N ARG A 272 9.40 6.76 7.60
CA ARG A 272 10.54 6.24 8.36
C ARG A 272 11.88 6.43 7.65
N VAL A 273 11.93 6.23 6.32
CA VAL A 273 13.17 6.32 5.53
C VAL A 273 13.54 7.76 5.18
N SER A 274 12.58 8.67 5.17
CA SER A 274 12.78 10.06 4.72
C SER A 274 13.89 10.85 5.44
N GLY A 275 14.15 10.55 6.72
CA GLY A 275 15.21 11.19 7.49
C GLY A 275 16.60 10.90 6.92
N ASP A 276 16.87 9.64 6.59
CA ASP A 276 18.16 9.18 6.07
C ASP A 276 18.34 9.56 4.58
N ALA A 277 17.25 9.51 3.81
CA ALA A 277 17.24 9.89 2.39
C ALA A 277 17.45 11.39 2.17
N GLY A 278 17.07 12.23 3.15
CA GLY A 278 17.15 13.68 3.07
C GLY A 278 16.00 14.35 2.31
N TYR A 279 15.01 13.57 1.86
CA TYR A 279 13.76 14.04 1.24
C TYR A 279 12.67 12.97 1.36
N ILE A 280 11.42 13.32 1.03
CA ILE A 280 10.30 12.36 1.01
C ILE A 280 10.36 11.58 -0.32
N ALA A 281 11.10 10.47 -0.33
CA ALA A 281 11.27 9.60 -1.49
C ALA A 281 10.09 8.62 -1.65
N ASN A 282 9.70 8.36 -2.90
CA ASN A 282 8.87 7.20 -3.20
C ASN A 282 9.74 5.94 -3.17
N TYR A 283 9.73 5.27 -2.01
CA TYR A 283 10.58 4.13 -1.71
C TYR A 283 10.28 2.88 -2.56
N TYR A 284 9.04 2.72 -3.01
CA TYR A 284 8.58 1.46 -3.63
C TYR A 284 8.50 1.52 -5.16
N ARG A 285 8.55 2.71 -5.78
CA ARG A 285 8.34 2.89 -7.22
C ARG A 285 8.93 4.22 -7.70
N PHE A 286 8.97 4.41 -9.02
CA PHE A 286 9.28 5.69 -9.67
C PHE A 286 10.72 6.17 -9.48
N PHE A 287 11.67 5.24 -9.38
CA PHE A 287 13.12 5.51 -9.41
C PHE A 287 13.56 6.49 -8.32
N GLY A 288 13.00 6.35 -7.11
CA GLY A 288 13.32 7.21 -5.96
C GLY A 288 12.87 8.66 -6.10
N THR A 289 11.95 8.99 -7.02
CA THR A 289 11.47 10.37 -7.15
C THR A 289 10.75 10.86 -5.89
N THR A 290 10.74 12.18 -5.66
CA THR A 290 10.04 12.79 -4.52
C THR A 290 8.51 12.66 -4.58
N GLU A 291 7.85 12.63 -3.42
CA GLU A 291 6.38 12.75 -3.33
C GLU A 291 5.82 14.15 -3.57
N ALA A 292 6.68 15.17 -3.73
CA ALA A 292 6.24 16.50 -4.11
C ALA A 292 5.36 16.45 -5.38
N PRO A 293 4.22 17.17 -5.43
CA PRO A 293 3.81 18.24 -4.52
C PRO A 293 3.02 17.80 -3.26
N PHE A 294 2.89 16.49 -2.98
CA PHE A 294 1.94 15.96 -1.98
C PHE A 294 2.61 15.39 -0.71
N ASP A 295 3.70 16.00 -0.26
CA ASP A 295 4.63 15.40 0.71
C ASP A 295 4.60 16.01 2.14
N TRP A 296 3.78 17.04 2.37
CA TRP A 296 3.76 17.77 3.64
C TRP A 296 3.23 16.91 4.79
N TYR A 297 2.28 16.02 4.50
CA TYR A 297 1.70 15.14 5.50
C TYR A 297 2.64 14.00 5.89
N GLN A 298 3.35 13.40 4.92
CA GLN A 298 4.41 12.43 5.18
C GLN A 298 5.52 13.05 6.02
N SER A 299 5.81 14.34 5.86
CA SER A 299 6.77 15.05 6.73
C SER A 299 6.28 15.11 8.20
N VAL A 300 4.98 15.28 8.44
CA VAL A 300 4.40 15.20 9.79
C VAL A 300 4.49 13.77 10.33
N LEU A 301 4.17 12.78 9.50
CA LEU A 301 4.29 11.36 9.86
C LEU A 301 5.75 10.98 10.18
N ALA A 302 6.74 11.53 9.49
CA ALA A 302 8.15 11.28 9.77
C ALA A 302 8.54 11.74 11.19
N HIS A 303 8.08 12.93 11.60
CA HIS A 303 8.26 13.41 12.98
C HIS A 303 7.54 12.54 14.03
N MET A 304 6.35 12.03 13.70
CA MET A 304 5.62 11.11 14.59
C MET A 304 6.30 9.75 14.71
N ALA A 305 6.81 9.21 13.59
CA ALA A 305 7.51 7.93 13.52
C ALA A 305 8.84 7.94 14.30
N ALA A 306 9.47 9.10 14.43
CA ALA A 306 10.66 9.28 15.28
C ALA A 306 10.36 9.10 16.78
N ILE A 307 9.10 9.30 17.22
CA ILE A 307 8.69 9.06 18.60
C ILE A 307 8.33 7.57 18.80
N SER A 308 7.43 7.04 17.98
CA SER A 308 7.04 5.64 17.96
C SER A 308 6.45 5.27 16.61
N THR A 309 6.70 4.04 16.16
CA THR A 309 6.15 3.49 14.90
C THR A 309 4.88 2.66 15.13
N ALA A 310 4.39 2.56 16.36
CA ALA A 310 3.21 1.78 16.70
C ALA A 310 1.96 2.31 15.94
N GLY A 311 1.19 1.38 15.35
CA GLY A 311 0.03 1.74 14.52
C GLY A 311 -1.04 2.57 15.26
N VAL A 312 -1.23 2.33 16.55
CA VAL A 312 -2.16 3.11 17.40
C VAL A 312 -1.72 4.56 17.62
N TRP A 313 -0.41 4.85 17.56
CA TRP A 313 0.13 6.21 17.65
C TRP A 313 0.10 6.92 16.30
N MET A 314 0.60 6.24 15.27
CA MET A 314 0.72 6.82 13.92
C MET A 314 -0.64 7.23 13.33
N ARG A 315 -1.73 6.55 13.70
CA ARG A 315 -3.10 6.83 13.21
C ARG A 315 -3.85 7.91 14.01
N LEU A 316 -3.26 8.50 15.05
CA LEU A 316 -3.91 9.55 15.85
C LEU A 316 -4.41 10.76 15.03
N PRO A 317 -3.68 11.27 14.00
CA PRO A 317 -4.18 12.37 13.19
C PRO A 317 -5.49 12.04 12.47
N ALA A 318 -5.67 10.80 12.02
CA ALA A 318 -6.89 10.35 11.36
C ALA A 318 -8.08 10.36 12.33
N THR A 319 -7.91 9.84 13.54
CA THR A 319 -8.95 9.81 14.58
C THR A 319 -9.28 11.21 15.10
N ALA A 320 -8.27 12.07 15.28
CA ALA A 320 -8.49 13.47 15.65
C ALA A 320 -9.28 14.23 14.56
N ALA A 321 -8.96 14.01 13.28
CA ALA A 321 -9.71 14.56 12.17
C ALA A 321 -11.16 14.04 12.14
N ALA A 322 -11.40 12.78 12.48
CA ALA A 322 -12.74 12.19 12.60
C ALA A 322 -13.59 12.92 13.66
N ILE A 323 -13.04 13.05 14.88
CA ILE A 323 -13.71 13.69 16.01
C ILE A 323 -13.98 15.17 15.68
N ALA A 324 -12.99 15.87 15.12
CA ALA A 324 -13.16 17.27 14.72
C ALA A 324 -14.23 17.44 13.63
N THR A 325 -14.28 16.53 12.64
CA THR A 325 -15.30 16.52 11.58
C THR A 325 -16.70 16.32 12.17
N TRP A 326 -16.87 15.37 13.08
CA TRP A 326 -18.15 15.13 13.77
C TRP A 326 -18.59 16.36 14.58
N LEU A 327 -17.70 16.95 15.38
CA LEU A 327 -18.02 18.11 16.21
C LEU A 327 -18.38 19.34 15.35
N ILE A 328 -17.68 19.58 14.24
CA ILE A 328 -18.04 20.61 13.27
C ILE A 328 -19.44 20.34 12.70
N MET A 329 -19.72 19.08 12.34
CA MET A 329 -21.00 18.70 11.78
C MET A 329 -22.15 18.93 12.77
N SER A 330 -22.03 18.41 14.00
CA SER A 330 -23.09 18.45 15.00
C SER A 330 -23.33 19.86 15.57
N ARG A 331 -22.26 20.67 15.72
CA ARG A 331 -22.33 22.00 16.38
C ARG A 331 -22.39 23.17 15.42
N CYS A 332 -21.91 23.03 14.19
CA CYS A 332 -21.86 24.14 13.23
C CYS A 332 -22.70 23.90 11.98
N VAL A 333 -22.63 22.72 11.37
CA VAL A 333 -23.30 22.43 10.09
C VAL A 333 -24.79 22.22 10.26
N LEU A 334 -25.22 21.27 11.11
CA LEU A 334 -26.66 20.99 11.32
C LEU A 334 -27.44 22.22 11.81
N PRO A 335 -26.96 23.01 12.79
CA PRO A 335 -27.65 24.23 13.21
C PRO A 335 -27.74 25.30 12.10
N ARG A 336 -26.73 25.37 11.22
CA ARG A 336 -26.70 26.29 10.09
C ARG A 336 -27.71 25.91 9.00
N LEU A 337 -27.91 24.61 8.78
CA LEU A 337 -28.88 24.05 7.85
C LEU A 337 -30.33 24.21 8.34
N GLY A 338 -30.55 24.28 9.66
CA GLY A 338 -31.82 24.71 10.22
C GLY A 338 -31.96 24.40 11.72
N ARG A 339 -32.49 25.35 12.50
CA ARG A 339 -32.67 25.15 13.96
C ARG A 339 -33.62 23.99 14.29
N ARG A 340 -34.67 23.80 13.48
CA ARG A 340 -35.62 22.67 13.66
C ARG A 340 -35.01 21.33 13.27
N LEU A 341 -34.07 21.32 12.31
CA LEU A 341 -33.30 20.14 11.93
C LEU A 341 -32.38 19.73 13.08
N ALA A 342 -31.57 20.65 13.60
CA ALA A 342 -30.63 20.38 14.69
C ALA A 342 -31.31 19.96 16.01
N ASN A 343 -32.53 20.42 16.26
CA ASN A 343 -33.30 20.01 17.45
C ASN A 343 -34.06 18.68 17.25
N ASN A 344 -34.09 18.12 16.04
CA ASN A 344 -34.73 16.84 15.78
C ASN A 344 -33.78 15.68 16.12
N ARG A 345 -34.14 14.93 17.18
CA ARG A 345 -33.34 13.82 17.70
C ARG A 345 -32.98 12.78 16.64
N VAL A 346 -33.98 12.38 15.83
CA VAL A 346 -33.78 11.35 14.80
C VAL A 346 -32.84 11.86 13.71
N ALA A 347 -32.98 13.12 13.28
CA ALA A 347 -32.10 13.68 12.24
C ALA A 347 -30.63 13.76 12.70
N VAL A 348 -30.38 14.13 13.95
CA VAL A 348 -29.01 14.15 14.53
C VAL A 348 -28.45 12.74 14.64
N TRP A 349 -29.23 11.77 15.11
CA TRP A 349 -28.80 10.38 15.20
C TRP A 349 -28.55 9.75 13.84
N THR A 350 -29.38 10.05 12.83
CA THR A 350 -29.14 9.60 11.46
C THR A 350 -27.86 10.21 10.89
N ALA A 351 -27.60 11.49 11.15
CA ALA A 351 -26.35 12.12 10.74
C ALA A 351 -25.12 11.42 11.35
N GLY A 352 -25.20 11.06 12.64
CA GLY A 352 -24.15 10.29 13.33
C GLY A 352 -23.96 8.88 12.78
N ALA A 353 -25.04 8.13 12.60
CA ALA A 353 -24.98 6.76 12.08
C ALA A 353 -24.46 6.72 10.62
N VAL A 354 -24.92 7.63 9.75
CA VAL A 354 -24.44 7.71 8.36
C VAL A 354 -22.99 8.18 8.31
N PHE A 355 -22.57 9.10 9.19
CA PHE A 355 -21.17 9.51 9.30
C PHE A 355 -20.27 8.33 9.70
N LEU A 356 -20.65 7.57 10.72
CA LEU A 356 -19.90 6.38 11.13
C LEU A 356 -19.85 5.34 9.99
N ALA A 357 -20.99 4.99 9.39
CA ALA A 357 -21.04 4.03 8.28
C ALA A 357 -20.22 4.47 7.05
N ALA A 358 -20.00 5.78 6.86
CA ALA A 358 -19.15 6.31 5.79
C ALA A 358 -17.68 6.51 6.21
N TRP A 359 -17.38 6.58 7.51
CA TRP A 359 -16.03 6.81 8.02
C TRP A 359 -15.27 5.52 8.25
N LEU A 360 -15.87 4.57 8.99
CA LEU A 360 -15.23 3.31 9.42
C LEU A 360 -14.63 2.48 8.26
N PRO A 361 -15.29 2.31 7.10
CA PRO A 361 -14.75 1.50 6.01
C PRO A 361 -13.63 2.15 5.17
N PHE A 362 -13.36 3.45 5.35
CA PHE A 362 -12.41 4.21 4.53
C PHE A 362 -11.29 4.90 5.34
N ASN A 363 -11.63 5.57 6.44
CA ASN A 363 -10.82 6.63 7.04
C ASN A 363 -10.17 6.22 8.38
N ASN A 364 -9.58 5.02 8.44
CA ASN A 364 -8.90 4.53 9.65
C ASN A 364 -7.37 4.51 9.57
N GLY A 365 -6.82 4.51 8.35
CA GLY A 365 -5.38 4.33 8.11
C GLY A 365 -4.55 5.63 8.06
N LEU A 366 -3.33 5.52 7.51
CA LEU A 366 -2.41 6.64 7.28
C LEU A 366 -2.63 7.36 5.94
N ARG A 367 -3.65 6.99 5.18
CA ARG A 367 -4.03 7.71 3.96
C ARG A 367 -4.54 9.12 4.32
N PRO A 368 -4.49 10.10 3.39
CA PRO A 368 -4.85 11.47 3.70
C PRO A 368 -6.35 11.78 3.67
N GLU A 369 -7.22 10.86 3.22
CA GLU A 369 -8.68 11.09 3.17
C GLU A 369 -9.32 11.58 4.48
N PRO A 370 -8.91 11.11 5.69
CA PRO A 370 -9.41 11.67 6.96
C PRO A 370 -9.23 13.18 7.06
N LEU A 371 -8.07 13.69 6.66
CA LEU A 371 -7.76 15.13 6.69
C LEU A 371 -8.47 15.89 5.56
N ILE A 372 -8.65 15.27 4.39
CA ILE A 372 -9.41 15.86 3.28
C ILE A 372 -10.89 15.99 3.67
N ALA A 373 -11.50 14.95 4.25
CA ALA A 373 -12.90 14.98 4.70
C ALA A 373 -13.13 16.07 5.75
N PHE A 374 -12.20 16.21 6.70
CA PHE A 374 -12.17 17.32 7.65
C PHE A 374 -12.06 18.68 6.94
N GLY A 375 -11.06 18.83 6.05
CA GLY A 375 -10.79 20.07 5.33
C GLY A 375 -11.98 20.55 4.49
N VAL A 376 -12.66 19.63 3.80
CA VAL A 376 -13.88 19.90 3.01
C VAL A 376 -15.00 20.46 3.90
N LEU A 377 -15.28 19.80 5.02
CA LEU A 377 -16.36 20.23 5.91
C LEU A 377 -16.02 21.54 6.65
N ALA A 378 -14.75 21.71 7.04
CA ALA A 378 -14.25 22.93 7.66
C ALA A 378 -14.29 24.12 6.68
N ALA A 379 -13.86 23.93 5.43
CA ALA A 379 -13.96 24.94 4.38
C ALA A 379 -15.42 25.32 4.11
N TRP A 380 -16.32 24.34 4.04
CA TRP A 380 -17.76 24.59 3.89
C TRP A 380 -18.32 25.43 5.05
N MET A 381 -18.00 25.07 6.30
CA MET A 381 -18.40 25.81 7.49
C MET A 381 -17.88 27.26 7.47
N LEU A 382 -16.62 27.46 7.09
CA LEU A 382 -16.00 28.79 7.05
C LEU A 382 -16.62 29.68 5.96
N ILE A 383 -16.92 29.11 4.78
CA ILE A 383 -17.65 29.82 3.72
C ILE A 383 -19.07 30.17 4.17
N GLU A 384 -19.77 29.27 4.85
CA GLU A 384 -21.07 29.57 5.44
C GLU A 384 -21.00 30.67 6.50
N ASN A 385 -19.94 30.68 7.31
CA ASN A 385 -19.70 31.70 8.30
C ASN A 385 -19.45 33.07 7.64
N ALA A 386 -18.58 33.13 6.61
CA ALA A 386 -18.35 34.32 5.81
C ALA A 386 -19.65 34.89 5.25
N ILE A 387 -20.49 34.01 4.68
CA ILE A 387 -21.76 34.40 4.06
C ILE A 387 -22.78 34.89 5.09
N ALA A 388 -22.92 34.21 6.22
CA ALA A 388 -23.87 34.59 7.26
C ALA A 388 -23.49 35.89 7.97
N THR A 389 -22.19 36.12 8.19
CA THR A 389 -21.67 37.26 8.95
C THR A 389 -21.25 38.44 8.07
N ARG A 390 -21.22 38.27 6.74
CA ARG A 390 -20.69 39.24 5.77
C ARG A 390 -19.22 39.63 6.02
N ARG A 391 -18.45 38.70 6.59
CA ARG A 391 -17.00 38.83 6.85
C ARG A 391 -16.20 38.07 5.80
N LEU A 392 -15.02 38.54 5.46
CA LEU A 392 -14.16 37.96 4.42
C LEU A 392 -12.99 37.16 4.99
N VAL A 393 -12.59 37.39 6.24
CA VAL A 393 -11.54 36.59 6.91
C VAL A 393 -11.86 35.09 6.93
N PRO A 394 -13.10 34.63 7.25
CA PRO A 394 -13.38 33.20 7.20
C PRO A 394 -13.21 32.62 5.79
N ALA A 395 -13.49 33.39 4.73
CA ALA A 395 -13.24 32.96 3.36
C ALA A 395 -11.74 32.85 3.04
N ALA A 396 -10.90 33.78 3.54
CA ALA A 396 -9.45 33.69 3.43
C ALA A 396 -8.89 32.44 4.14
N VAL A 397 -9.37 32.14 5.34
CA VAL A 397 -8.98 30.92 6.08
C VAL A 397 -9.49 29.66 5.36
N ALA A 398 -10.69 29.70 4.75
CA ALA A 398 -11.19 28.58 3.96
C ALA A 398 -10.30 28.30 2.73
N ILE A 399 -9.74 29.33 2.09
CA ILE A 399 -8.76 29.17 1.01
C ILE A 399 -7.48 28.50 1.53
N ILE A 400 -6.97 28.91 2.69
CA ILE A 400 -5.78 28.28 3.30
C ILE A 400 -6.04 26.80 3.60
N LEU A 401 -7.19 26.46 4.20
CA LEU A 401 -7.55 25.05 4.44
C LEU A 401 -7.64 24.26 3.13
N ALA A 402 -8.22 24.85 2.08
CA ALA A 402 -8.27 24.21 0.77
C ALA A 402 -6.87 24.04 0.16
N VAL A 403 -5.95 24.99 0.33
CA VAL A 403 -4.55 24.84 -0.08
C VAL A 403 -3.92 23.62 0.58
N PHE A 404 -3.99 23.52 1.92
CA PHE A 404 -3.45 22.36 2.64
C PHE A 404 -4.12 21.05 2.23
N SER A 405 -5.44 21.05 1.97
CA SER A 405 -6.15 19.87 1.51
C SER A 405 -5.79 19.44 0.09
N VAL A 406 -5.62 20.40 -0.84
CA VAL A 406 -5.22 20.11 -2.24
C VAL A 406 -3.81 19.54 -2.30
N THR A 407 -2.92 19.96 -1.40
CA THR A 407 -1.55 19.46 -1.33
C THR A 407 -1.41 18.17 -0.50
N LEU A 408 -2.51 17.57 -0.03
CA LEU A 408 -2.46 16.23 0.62
C LEU A 408 -2.39 15.09 -0.40
N ALA A 409 -3.17 15.20 -1.47
CA ALA A 409 -3.29 14.21 -2.53
C ALA A 409 -4.06 14.82 -3.72
N PRO A 410 -3.99 14.24 -4.93
CA PRO A 410 -4.76 14.73 -6.09
C PRO A 410 -6.27 14.84 -5.84
N GLN A 411 -6.87 13.90 -5.09
CA GLN A 411 -8.28 13.93 -4.72
C GLN A 411 -8.63 15.00 -3.67
N GLY A 412 -7.63 15.67 -3.09
CA GLY A 412 -7.79 16.83 -2.22
C GLY A 412 -8.48 18.03 -2.89
N LEU A 413 -8.55 18.04 -4.23
CA LEU A 413 -9.30 19.02 -5.02
C LEU A 413 -10.79 19.14 -4.62
N ILE A 414 -11.36 18.13 -3.96
CA ILE A 414 -12.73 18.19 -3.41
C ILE A 414 -12.89 19.38 -2.45
N ALA A 415 -11.83 19.80 -1.74
CA ALA A 415 -11.88 20.96 -0.84
C ALA A 415 -12.14 22.30 -1.56
N LEU A 416 -11.97 22.36 -2.88
CA LEU A 416 -12.34 23.53 -3.69
C LEU A 416 -13.86 23.63 -3.92
N ALA A 417 -14.59 22.51 -3.88
CA ALA A 417 -16.03 22.49 -4.13
C ALA A 417 -16.85 23.46 -3.25
N PRO A 418 -16.69 23.51 -1.90
CA PRO A 418 -17.37 24.50 -1.08
C PRO A 418 -17.01 25.96 -1.42
N LEU A 419 -15.77 26.22 -1.86
CA LEU A 419 -15.33 27.56 -2.28
C LEU A 419 -16.04 27.97 -3.58
N LEU A 420 -16.05 27.10 -4.59
CA LEU A 420 -16.67 27.35 -5.89
C LEU A 420 -18.18 27.60 -5.77
N VAL A 421 -18.86 26.75 -5.00
CA VAL A 421 -20.31 26.82 -4.80
C VAL A 421 -20.71 28.04 -3.95
N GLY A 422 -19.83 28.49 -3.05
CA GLY A 422 -20.00 29.71 -2.25
C GLY A 422 -19.59 31.00 -2.95
N ALA A 423 -18.85 30.93 -4.06
CA ALA A 423 -18.14 32.06 -4.67
C ALA A 423 -19.06 33.25 -4.99
N ARG A 424 -20.24 33.00 -5.57
CA ARG A 424 -21.21 34.06 -5.91
C ARG A 424 -21.65 34.88 -4.69
N ALA A 425 -21.84 34.23 -3.54
CA ALA A 425 -22.25 34.91 -2.33
C ALA A 425 -21.10 35.72 -1.72
N VAL A 426 -19.87 35.19 -1.77
CA VAL A 426 -18.67 35.92 -1.35
C VAL A 426 -18.41 37.14 -2.24
N ALA A 427 -18.54 37.00 -3.56
CA ALA A 427 -18.45 38.11 -4.51
C ALA A 427 -19.50 39.20 -4.24
N GLY A 428 -20.73 38.80 -3.88
CA GLY A 428 -21.76 39.72 -3.43
C GLY A 428 -21.38 40.53 -2.19
N ILE A 429 -20.69 39.91 -1.22
CA ILE A 429 -20.15 40.61 -0.03
C ILE A 429 -19.07 41.61 -0.42
N ILE A 430 -18.12 41.20 -1.26
CA ILE A 430 -17.04 42.08 -1.76
C ILE A 430 -17.66 43.28 -2.49
N ARG A 431 -18.63 43.06 -3.38
CA ARG A 431 -19.33 44.12 -4.12
C ARG A 431 -20.04 45.09 -3.17
N SER A 432 -20.70 44.58 -2.13
CA SER A 432 -21.42 45.44 -1.16
C SER A 432 -20.49 46.34 -0.33
N ARG A 433 -19.21 45.97 -0.20
CA ARG A 433 -18.19 46.68 0.58
C ARG A 433 -17.26 47.53 -0.28
N ARG A 434 -17.49 47.59 -1.60
CA ARG A 434 -16.63 48.30 -2.55
C ARG A 434 -16.44 49.78 -2.20
N ALA A 435 -17.49 50.43 -1.71
CA ALA A 435 -17.44 51.86 -1.35
C ALA A 435 -16.57 52.13 -0.10
N THR A 436 -16.54 51.20 0.86
CA THR A 436 -15.82 51.39 2.13
C THR A 436 -14.39 50.87 2.08
N ASP A 437 -14.19 49.68 1.51
CA ASP A 437 -12.95 48.93 1.61
C ASP A 437 -12.18 48.90 0.27
N GLY A 438 -12.85 49.28 -0.82
CA GLY A 438 -12.35 49.10 -2.19
C GLY A 438 -12.42 47.64 -2.65
N LEU A 439 -11.96 47.38 -3.88
CA LEU A 439 -11.85 46.01 -4.42
C LEU A 439 -10.48 45.37 -4.14
N LEU A 440 -9.41 46.16 -4.12
CA LEU A 440 -8.05 45.64 -4.04
C LEU A 440 -7.72 45.00 -2.68
N ALA A 441 -8.12 45.60 -1.56
CA ALA A 441 -7.79 45.06 -0.22
C ALA A 441 -8.29 43.62 0.00
N PRO A 442 -9.57 43.28 -0.24
CA PRO A 442 -10.04 41.90 -0.09
C PRO A 442 -9.46 40.96 -1.16
N LEU A 443 -9.32 41.40 -2.41
CA LEU A 443 -8.76 40.55 -3.48
C LEU A 443 -7.27 40.24 -3.25
N ALA A 444 -6.48 41.22 -2.81
CA ALA A 444 -5.08 41.02 -2.48
C ALA A 444 -4.91 40.01 -1.34
N THR A 445 -5.73 40.13 -0.28
CA THR A 445 -5.68 39.19 0.87
C THR A 445 -6.10 37.77 0.49
N LEU A 446 -7.18 37.62 -0.29
CA LEU A 446 -7.65 36.30 -0.76
C LEU A 446 -6.65 35.65 -1.72
N THR A 447 -6.04 36.43 -2.60
CA THR A 447 -5.00 35.94 -3.53
C THR A 447 -3.73 35.56 -2.77
N ALA A 448 -3.30 36.37 -1.80
CA ALA A 448 -2.16 36.06 -0.93
C ALA A 448 -2.37 34.74 -0.16
N SER A 449 -3.60 34.52 0.33
CA SER A 449 -3.98 33.26 0.99
C SER A 449 -3.84 32.04 0.07
N LEU A 450 -4.19 32.19 -1.21
CA LEU A 450 -4.03 31.13 -2.22
C LEU A 450 -2.55 30.85 -2.53
N THR A 451 -1.73 31.90 -2.65
CA THR A 451 -0.30 31.76 -2.99
C THR A 451 0.55 31.06 -1.94
N LEU A 452 0.01 30.84 -0.73
CA LEU A 452 0.66 30.03 0.31
C LEU A 452 0.97 28.60 -0.18
N ILE A 453 0.24 28.10 -1.19
CA ILE A 453 0.51 26.81 -1.84
C ILE A 453 1.97 26.70 -2.31
N PHE A 454 2.55 27.79 -2.81
CA PHE A 454 3.93 27.80 -3.28
C PHE A 454 4.94 27.61 -2.14
N VAL A 455 4.65 28.14 -0.95
CA VAL A 455 5.50 27.94 0.23
C VAL A 455 5.39 26.50 0.71
N VAL A 456 4.18 25.94 0.78
CA VAL A 456 3.96 24.57 1.29
C VAL A 456 4.61 23.52 0.37
N VAL A 457 4.38 23.64 -0.94
CA VAL A 457 4.87 22.68 -1.95
C VAL A 457 6.37 22.80 -2.16
N PHE A 458 6.89 24.02 -2.33
CA PHE A 458 8.28 24.26 -2.72
C PHE A 458 9.16 24.64 -1.52
N ARG A 459 8.79 24.23 -0.29
CA ARG A 459 9.56 24.52 0.94
C ARG A 459 11.00 24.03 0.85
N ASP A 460 11.16 22.85 0.27
CA ASP A 460 12.45 22.20 0.04
C ASP A 460 12.71 22.11 -1.46
N GLN A 461 11.88 21.31 -2.14
CA GLN A 461 11.95 21.05 -3.58
C GLN A 461 11.79 22.30 -4.45
N THR A 462 12.29 22.25 -5.68
CA THR A 462 12.27 23.33 -6.66
C THR A 462 11.23 23.08 -7.75
N LEU A 463 10.96 24.08 -8.59
CA LEU A 463 10.06 23.90 -9.75
C LEU A 463 10.55 22.77 -10.66
N ALA A 464 11.86 22.73 -10.95
CA ALA A 464 12.45 21.71 -11.82
C ALA A 464 12.34 20.29 -11.24
N THR A 465 12.54 20.12 -9.92
CA THR A 465 12.44 18.79 -9.29
C THR A 465 11.00 18.30 -9.20
N VAL A 466 10.03 19.18 -8.88
CA VAL A 466 8.60 18.83 -8.89
C VAL A 466 8.12 18.49 -10.30
N ALA A 467 8.56 19.25 -11.32
CA ALA A 467 8.22 18.96 -12.71
C ALA A 467 8.77 17.60 -13.17
N GLU A 468 10.00 17.27 -12.79
CA GLU A 468 10.59 15.95 -13.11
C GLU A 468 9.84 14.83 -12.39
N SER A 469 9.47 15.01 -11.12
CA SER A 469 8.70 14.02 -10.36
C SER A 469 7.34 13.75 -10.99
N ALA A 470 6.61 14.82 -11.36
CA ALA A 470 5.34 14.69 -12.07
C ALA A 470 5.54 13.94 -13.40
N ARG A 471 6.55 14.30 -14.20
CA ARG A 471 6.86 13.63 -15.48
C ARG A 471 7.07 12.12 -15.29
N ILE A 472 7.86 11.71 -14.29
CA ILE A 472 8.13 10.30 -14.01
C ILE A 472 6.84 9.56 -13.65
N LYS A 473 6.04 10.10 -12.72
CA LYS A 473 4.78 9.47 -12.27
C LYS A 473 3.77 9.31 -13.41
N TYR A 474 3.64 10.31 -14.29
CA TYR A 474 2.78 10.22 -15.47
C TYR A 474 3.31 9.27 -16.55
N LYS A 475 4.64 9.17 -16.72
CA LYS A 475 5.25 8.30 -17.74
C LYS A 475 5.22 6.82 -17.34
N ILE A 476 5.44 6.52 -16.06
CA ILE A 476 5.50 5.14 -15.52
C ILE A 476 4.12 4.63 -15.09
N GLY A 477 3.24 5.49 -14.57
CA GLY A 477 1.89 5.10 -14.17
C GLY A 477 1.81 4.15 -12.96
N PRO A 478 0.61 3.69 -12.60
CA PRO A 478 -0.62 3.74 -13.39
C PRO A 478 -1.39 5.08 -13.30
N THR A 479 -1.84 5.59 -14.44
CA THR A 479 -2.73 6.77 -14.53
C THR A 479 -3.90 6.49 -15.48
N ILE A 480 -5.12 6.75 -15.03
CA ILE A 480 -6.35 6.54 -15.81
C ILE A 480 -6.86 7.91 -16.32
N PRO A 481 -7.15 8.05 -17.63
CA PRO A 481 -7.60 9.31 -18.20
C PRO A 481 -8.96 9.77 -17.64
N TRP A 482 -9.26 11.05 -17.82
CA TRP A 482 -10.46 11.71 -17.25
C TRP A 482 -11.78 11.13 -17.76
N TYR A 483 -11.84 10.70 -19.03
CA TYR A 483 -13.06 10.17 -19.64
C TYR A 483 -13.44 8.76 -19.13
N GLN A 484 -12.54 8.08 -18.40
CA GLN A 484 -12.79 6.78 -17.77
C GLN A 484 -13.13 6.88 -16.27
N GLU A 485 -13.67 8.01 -15.80
CA GLU A 485 -14.05 8.18 -14.38
C GLU A 485 -15.05 7.12 -13.89
N PHE A 486 -15.90 6.59 -14.76
CA PHE A 486 -16.87 5.57 -14.40
C PHE A 486 -16.21 4.27 -13.87
N LEU A 487 -14.93 4.02 -14.21
CA LEU A 487 -14.16 2.89 -13.64
C LEU A 487 -14.10 2.94 -12.12
N ARG A 488 -14.11 4.13 -11.49
CA ARG A 488 -14.15 4.26 -10.03
C ARG A 488 -15.39 3.60 -9.42
N TYR A 489 -16.54 3.80 -10.07
CA TYR A 489 -17.81 3.25 -9.63
C TYR A 489 -17.89 1.75 -9.94
N TYR A 490 -17.31 1.31 -11.06
CA TYR A 490 -17.13 -0.11 -11.35
C TYR A 490 -16.27 -0.80 -10.28
N PHE A 491 -15.10 -0.24 -9.93
CA PHE A 491 -14.21 -0.74 -8.87
C PHE A 491 -14.88 -0.79 -7.50
N LEU A 492 -15.90 0.02 -7.24
CA LEU A 492 -16.67 -0.04 -6.00
C LEU A 492 -17.64 -1.24 -5.96
N THR A 493 -18.03 -1.78 -7.11
CA THR A 493 -19.08 -2.81 -7.23
C THR A 493 -18.60 -4.13 -7.85
N VAL A 494 -17.27 -4.36 -7.93
CA VAL A 494 -16.69 -5.63 -8.41
C VAL A 494 -17.01 -6.76 -7.43
N GLU A 495 -17.31 -7.93 -7.99
CA GLU A 495 -17.57 -9.17 -7.22
C GLU A 495 -16.29 -9.68 -6.53
N ASP A 496 -16.46 -10.36 -5.40
CA ASP A 496 -15.39 -11.02 -4.63
C ASP A 496 -14.14 -10.17 -4.34
N SER A 497 -14.32 -8.85 -4.21
CA SER A 497 -13.25 -7.89 -3.95
C SER A 497 -13.41 -7.22 -2.58
N ALA A 498 -12.33 -7.25 -1.79
CA ALA A 498 -12.28 -6.54 -0.51
C ALA A 498 -12.31 -5.02 -0.70
N ASP A 499 -11.82 -4.53 -1.85
CA ASP A 499 -11.91 -3.10 -2.17
C ASP A 499 -13.34 -2.63 -2.49
N SER A 500 -14.22 -3.59 -2.78
CA SER A 500 -15.63 -3.43 -3.15
C SER A 500 -16.57 -4.03 -2.09
N SER A 501 -16.14 -4.08 -0.82
CA SER A 501 -16.89 -4.72 0.26
C SER A 501 -18.27 -4.10 0.51
N LEU A 502 -19.14 -4.86 1.17
CA LEU A 502 -20.52 -4.44 1.45
C LEU A 502 -20.61 -3.10 2.21
N SER A 503 -19.67 -2.83 3.12
CA SER A 503 -19.64 -1.61 3.94
C SER A 503 -19.24 -0.39 3.10
N ARG A 504 -18.25 -0.54 2.21
CA ARG A 504 -17.84 0.50 1.26
C ARG A 504 -18.95 0.83 0.26
N ARG A 505 -19.63 -0.19 -0.29
CA ARG A 505 -20.78 0.00 -1.20
C ARG A 505 -21.89 0.77 -0.50
N PHE A 506 -22.27 0.36 0.70
CA PHE A 506 -23.34 0.98 1.47
C PHE A 506 -23.12 2.48 1.66
N ALA A 507 -21.93 2.89 2.11
CA ALA A 507 -21.59 4.28 2.35
C ALA A 507 -21.80 5.18 1.12
N VAL A 508 -21.31 4.74 -0.05
CA VAL A 508 -21.41 5.52 -1.28
C VAL A 508 -22.83 5.50 -1.86
N LEU A 509 -23.50 4.35 -1.85
CA LEU A 509 -24.89 4.26 -2.33
C LEU A 509 -25.84 5.12 -1.48
N VAL A 510 -25.65 5.16 -0.16
CA VAL A 510 -26.41 6.05 0.73
C VAL A 510 -26.09 7.52 0.48
N LEU A 511 -24.82 7.87 0.24
CA LEU A 511 -24.42 9.24 -0.16
C LEU A 511 -25.17 9.66 -1.44
N LEU A 512 -25.15 8.82 -2.48
CA LEU A 512 -25.82 9.10 -3.75
C LEU A 512 -27.35 9.18 -3.59
N LEU A 513 -27.95 8.24 -2.85
CA LEU A 513 -29.38 8.27 -2.52
C LEU A 513 -29.76 9.59 -1.82
N CYS A 514 -28.96 10.01 -0.85
CA CYS A 514 -29.22 11.23 -0.10
C CYS A 514 -29.03 12.49 -0.95
N LEU A 515 -28.01 12.50 -1.82
CA LEU A 515 -27.74 13.60 -2.75
C LEU A 515 -28.89 13.77 -3.76
N PHE A 516 -29.21 12.72 -4.52
CA PHE A 516 -30.23 12.78 -5.55
C PHE A 516 -31.64 12.91 -4.98
N GLY A 517 -31.91 12.26 -3.84
CA GLY A 517 -33.16 12.42 -3.11
C GLY A 517 -33.39 13.87 -2.67
N MET A 518 -32.36 14.54 -2.16
CA MET A 518 -32.48 15.93 -1.72
C MET A 518 -32.61 16.87 -2.91
N LEU A 519 -31.85 16.63 -3.98
CA LEU A 519 -31.93 17.40 -5.23
C LEU A 519 -33.35 17.34 -5.81
N ALA A 520 -33.95 16.16 -5.89
CA ALA A 520 -35.32 15.97 -6.38
C ALA A 520 -36.35 16.75 -5.52
N VAL A 521 -36.21 16.72 -4.20
CA VAL A 521 -37.10 17.49 -3.29
C VAL A 521 -36.93 19.00 -3.47
N LEU A 522 -35.69 19.49 -3.59
CA LEU A 522 -35.42 20.91 -3.77
C LEU A 522 -35.94 21.44 -5.11
N LEU A 523 -35.78 20.67 -6.20
CA LEU A 523 -36.29 21.03 -7.52
C LEU A 523 -37.81 21.03 -7.55
N ARG A 524 -38.45 20.02 -6.94
CA ARG A 524 -39.91 19.87 -6.97
C ARG A 524 -40.66 20.85 -6.06
N ARG A 525 -40.12 21.14 -4.86
CA ARG A 525 -40.83 21.92 -3.82
C ARG A 525 -40.22 23.28 -3.54
N GLY A 526 -39.07 23.62 -4.14
CA GLY A 526 -38.34 24.87 -3.90
C GLY A 526 -37.66 24.99 -2.52
N GLY A 527 -38.08 24.19 -1.53
CA GLY A 527 -37.50 24.10 -0.19
C GLY A 527 -38.29 23.17 0.74
N VAL A 528 -37.81 23.00 1.97
CA VAL A 528 -38.50 22.22 3.01
C VAL A 528 -38.69 23.09 4.25
N PRO A 529 -39.91 23.21 4.81
CA PRO A 529 -40.16 24.01 5.99
C PRO A 529 -39.21 23.67 7.16
N GLY A 530 -38.66 24.68 7.83
CA GLY A 530 -37.72 24.45 8.95
C GLY A 530 -36.28 24.15 8.56
N MET A 531 -35.95 24.08 7.26
CA MET A 531 -34.58 24.11 6.75
C MET A 531 -34.28 25.43 6.02
N ALA A 532 -33.03 25.88 6.09
CA ALA A 532 -32.55 27.06 5.38
C ALA A 532 -32.19 26.69 3.94
N ARG A 533 -32.94 27.24 2.96
CA ARG A 533 -32.77 26.94 1.53
C ARG A 533 -31.33 27.17 1.04
N GLY A 534 -30.74 28.33 1.33
CA GLY A 534 -29.42 28.72 0.80
C GLY A 534 -28.28 27.76 1.16
N PRO A 535 -28.06 27.43 2.45
CA PRO A 535 -27.05 26.45 2.86
C PRO A 535 -27.30 25.05 2.32
N VAL A 536 -28.55 24.59 2.29
CA VAL A 536 -28.88 23.24 1.79
C VAL A 536 -28.51 23.11 0.30
N TRP A 537 -28.81 24.11 -0.53
CA TRP A 537 -28.37 24.12 -1.93
C TRP A 537 -26.85 24.10 -2.07
N ARG A 538 -26.11 24.79 -1.19
CA ARG A 538 -24.64 24.81 -1.24
C ARG A 538 -24.01 23.52 -0.70
N LEU A 539 -24.66 22.82 0.23
CA LEU A 539 -24.25 21.47 0.66
C LEU A 539 -24.41 20.44 -0.48
N VAL A 540 -25.58 20.43 -1.13
CA VAL A 540 -25.85 19.60 -2.32
C VAL A 540 -24.87 19.95 -3.44
N GLY A 541 -24.68 21.24 -3.71
CA GLY A 541 -23.74 21.71 -4.72
C GLY A 541 -22.29 21.33 -4.43
N ALA A 542 -21.83 21.47 -3.17
CA ALA A 542 -20.46 21.07 -2.80
C ALA A 542 -20.23 19.57 -2.99
N THR A 543 -21.24 18.74 -2.70
CA THR A 543 -21.15 17.29 -2.93
C THR A 543 -21.12 16.97 -4.43
N ALA A 544 -22.01 17.56 -5.22
CA ALA A 544 -22.07 17.35 -6.67
C ALA A 544 -20.80 17.83 -7.39
N VAL A 545 -20.32 19.04 -7.08
CA VAL A 545 -19.06 19.57 -7.63
C VAL A 545 -17.87 18.73 -7.16
N GLY A 546 -17.86 18.26 -5.91
CA GLY A 546 -16.83 17.35 -5.42
C GLY A 546 -16.74 16.07 -6.25
N LEU A 547 -17.88 15.43 -6.53
CA LEU A 547 -17.93 14.24 -7.40
C LEU A 547 -17.48 14.54 -8.84
N LEU A 548 -17.80 15.72 -9.37
CA LEU A 548 -17.36 16.13 -10.71
C LEU A 548 -15.84 16.38 -10.78
N VAL A 549 -15.26 17.01 -9.76
CA VAL A 549 -13.83 17.33 -9.74
C VAL A 549 -12.95 16.06 -9.64
N LEU A 550 -13.48 14.95 -9.11
CA LEU A 550 -12.79 13.66 -9.10
C LEU A 550 -12.41 13.14 -10.50
N ASN A 551 -13.12 13.56 -11.56
CA ASN A 551 -12.78 13.19 -12.95
C ASN A 551 -11.33 13.52 -13.32
N PHE A 552 -10.77 14.58 -12.73
CA PHE A 552 -9.41 15.07 -13.02
C PHE A 552 -8.32 14.38 -12.20
N THR A 553 -8.67 13.43 -11.33
CA THR A 553 -7.68 12.68 -10.55
C THR A 553 -7.02 11.59 -11.41
N PRO A 554 -5.69 11.44 -11.36
CA PRO A 554 -4.97 10.47 -12.20
C PRO A 554 -5.24 9.01 -11.78
N THR A 555 -5.42 8.75 -10.49
CA THR A 555 -5.78 7.43 -9.95
C THR A 555 -7.24 7.41 -9.50
N LYS A 556 -7.99 6.35 -9.82
CA LYS A 556 -9.45 6.28 -9.66
C LYS A 556 -9.93 5.19 -8.69
N TRP A 557 -9.18 4.96 -7.63
CA TRP A 557 -9.49 3.91 -6.65
C TRP A 557 -10.77 4.20 -5.86
N ALA A 558 -11.51 3.15 -5.49
CA ALA A 558 -12.76 3.24 -4.73
C ALA A 558 -12.56 3.83 -3.32
N VAL A 559 -11.39 3.60 -2.70
CA VAL A 559 -11.06 4.11 -1.36
C VAL A 559 -11.11 5.64 -1.24
N GLN A 560 -10.94 6.37 -2.36
CA GLN A 560 -10.96 7.84 -2.36
C GLN A 560 -12.35 8.44 -2.03
N PHE A 561 -13.42 7.64 -2.06
CA PHE A 561 -14.75 8.08 -1.61
C PHE A 561 -14.79 8.45 -0.12
N GLY A 562 -13.80 8.02 0.68
CA GLY A 562 -13.66 8.41 2.09
C GLY A 562 -13.62 9.94 2.33
N ALA A 563 -13.19 10.72 1.33
CA ALA A 563 -13.21 12.18 1.38
C ALA A 563 -14.61 12.80 1.55
N PHE A 564 -15.69 12.04 1.25
CA PHE A 564 -17.07 12.50 1.37
C PHE A 564 -17.73 12.16 2.71
N ALA A 565 -17.07 11.47 3.64
CA ALA A 565 -17.69 10.98 4.87
C ALA A 565 -18.37 12.10 5.70
N GLY A 566 -17.72 13.27 5.81
CA GLY A 566 -18.30 14.44 6.49
C GLY A 566 -19.55 15.01 5.79
N LEU A 567 -19.58 14.99 4.45
CA LEU A 567 -20.73 15.43 3.67
C LEU A 567 -21.88 14.41 3.72
N ALA A 568 -21.55 13.10 3.71
CA ALA A 568 -22.50 12.00 3.81
C ALA A 568 -23.32 12.10 5.10
N GLY A 569 -22.65 12.29 6.26
CA GLY A 569 -23.34 12.49 7.53
C GLY A 569 -24.29 13.69 7.53
N ALA A 570 -23.84 14.83 6.99
CA ALA A 570 -24.64 16.06 6.94
C ALA A 570 -25.87 15.88 6.02
N LEU A 571 -25.69 15.27 4.85
CA LEU A 571 -26.78 14.95 3.92
C LEU A 571 -27.75 13.92 4.49
N GLY A 572 -27.26 12.89 5.19
CA GLY A 572 -28.09 11.88 5.85
C GLY A 572 -29.05 12.49 6.86
N GLY A 573 -28.56 13.42 7.71
CA GLY A 573 -29.42 14.16 8.64
C GLY A 573 -30.46 15.03 7.94
N VAL A 574 -30.07 15.74 6.87
CA VAL A 574 -30.98 16.57 6.06
C VAL A 574 -32.08 15.73 5.41
N ILE A 575 -31.74 14.57 4.85
CA ILE A 575 -32.69 13.69 4.20
C ILE A 575 -33.65 13.04 5.17
N ALA A 576 -33.17 12.53 6.30
CA ALA A 576 -34.04 11.96 7.34
C ALA A 576 -35.11 12.97 7.77
N PHE A 577 -34.75 14.25 7.90
CA PHE A 577 -35.69 15.32 8.22
C PHE A 577 -36.64 15.69 7.09
N ALA A 578 -36.12 15.77 5.85
CA ALA A 578 -36.92 16.11 4.68
C ALA A 578 -37.97 15.02 4.38
N PHE A 579 -37.53 13.77 4.31
CA PHE A 579 -38.36 12.63 3.97
C PHE A 579 -39.36 12.28 5.07
N ALA A 580 -39.05 12.55 6.34
CA ALA A 580 -40.06 12.45 7.40
C ALA A 580 -41.29 13.32 7.09
N ARG A 581 -41.11 14.54 6.58
CA ARG A 581 -42.24 15.41 6.23
C ARG A 581 -42.88 15.02 4.91
N VAL A 582 -42.08 14.72 3.88
CA VAL A 582 -42.60 14.33 2.57
C VAL A 582 -43.40 13.02 2.65
N GLY A 583 -42.94 12.06 3.45
CA GLY A 583 -43.60 10.77 3.69
C GLY A 583 -44.84 10.87 4.56
N LEU A 584 -44.92 11.82 5.49
CA LEU A 584 -46.15 12.08 6.26
C LEU A 584 -47.29 12.62 5.38
N HIS A 585 -46.97 13.36 4.32
CA HIS A 585 -47.98 13.85 3.36
C HIS A 585 -48.43 12.77 2.36
N SER A 586 -47.71 11.66 2.18
CA SER A 586 -48.06 10.62 1.20
C SER A 586 -47.49 9.25 1.56
N ARG A 587 -48.37 8.27 1.77
CA ARG A 587 -48.01 6.87 2.03
C ARG A 587 -47.17 6.27 0.90
N ARG A 588 -47.46 6.64 -0.35
CA ARG A 588 -46.72 6.19 -1.54
C ARG A 588 -45.25 6.63 -1.46
N ASN A 589 -44.99 7.89 -1.13
CA ASN A 589 -43.62 8.39 -1.04
C ASN A 589 -42.82 7.73 0.10
N LEU A 590 -43.49 7.42 1.23
CA LEU A 590 -42.88 6.65 2.31
C LEU A 590 -42.53 5.22 1.85
N ALA A 591 -43.44 4.55 1.15
CA ALA A 591 -43.19 3.22 0.60
C ALA A 591 -42.02 3.23 -0.40
N LEU A 592 -41.97 4.19 -1.33
CA LEU A 592 -40.87 4.35 -2.28
C LEU A 592 -39.51 4.58 -1.59
N TYR A 593 -39.49 5.36 -0.51
CA TYR A 593 -38.26 5.57 0.25
C TYR A 593 -37.78 4.29 0.92
N VAL A 594 -38.69 3.51 1.52
CA VAL A 594 -38.36 2.20 2.11
C VAL A 594 -37.87 1.22 1.04
N THR A 595 -38.54 1.16 -0.12
CA THR A 595 -38.11 0.35 -1.26
C THR A 595 -36.71 0.73 -1.73
N ALA A 596 -36.41 2.02 -1.86
CA ALA A 596 -35.08 2.48 -2.27
C ALA A 596 -34.00 2.06 -1.26
N LEU A 597 -34.26 2.15 0.05
CA LEU A 597 -33.32 1.69 1.08
C LEU A 597 -33.12 0.18 1.05
N LEU A 598 -34.18 -0.61 0.86
CA LEU A 598 -34.10 -2.07 0.73
C LEU A 598 -33.33 -2.48 -0.52
N PHE A 599 -33.51 -1.76 -1.62
CA PHE A 599 -32.74 -1.98 -2.85
C PHE A 599 -31.26 -1.66 -2.67
N VAL A 600 -30.92 -0.55 -2.01
CA VAL A 600 -29.54 -0.21 -1.64
C VAL A 600 -28.93 -1.30 -0.74
N LEU A 601 -29.69 -1.82 0.22
CA LEU A 601 -29.25 -2.93 1.07
C LEU A 601 -29.00 -4.22 0.28
N ALA A 602 -29.88 -4.56 -0.67
CA ALA A 602 -29.68 -5.71 -1.55
C ALA A 602 -28.37 -5.58 -2.35
N TRP A 603 -28.11 -4.40 -2.91
CA TRP A 603 -26.87 -4.11 -3.65
C TRP A 603 -25.61 -4.10 -2.78
N ALA A 604 -25.70 -3.57 -1.55
CA ALA A 604 -24.57 -3.58 -0.63
C ALA A 604 -24.25 -5.02 -0.20
N THR A 605 -25.26 -5.79 0.21
CA THR A 605 -25.10 -7.15 0.75
C THR A 605 -24.85 -8.25 -0.29
N SER A 606 -24.70 -7.90 -1.57
CA SER A 606 -24.17 -8.83 -2.59
C SER A 606 -22.64 -8.88 -2.61
N GLY A 607 -21.95 -7.96 -1.93
CA GLY A 607 -20.50 -8.01 -1.75
C GLY A 607 -20.08 -8.82 -0.52
N ILE A 608 -18.81 -9.22 -0.48
CA ILE A 608 -18.19 -9.84 0.69
C ILE A 608 -18.03 -8.83 1.85
N ASN A 609 -17.91 -9.33 3.08
CA ASN A 609 -17.53 -8.55 4.26
C ASN A 609 -16.01 -8.53 4.45
N GLY A 610 -15.28 -8.28 3.36
CA GLY A 610 -13.83 -8.27 3.33
C GLY A 610 -13.23 -6.92 3.73
N TRP A 611 -12.10 -6.99 4.42
CA TRP A 611 -11.19 -5.90 4.79
C TRP A 611 -9.79 -6.17 4.21
N PHE A 612 -8.86 -5.25 4.40
CA PHE A 612 -7.52 -5.40 3.85
C PHE A 612 -6.67 -6.40 4.64
N TYR A 613 -6.05 -7.35 3.96
CA TYR A 613 -5.03 -8.28 4.48
C TYR A 613 -5.37 -8.85 5.87
N VAL A 614 -4.69 -8.43 6.94
CA VAL A 614 -4.90 -8.90 8.32
C VAL A 614 -6.24 -8.52 8.93
N GLY A 615 -6.93 -7.53 8.37
CA GLY A 615 -8.26 -7.11 8.84
C GLY A 615 -9.33 -8.18 8.69
N ASN A 616 -9.07 -9.22 7.88
CA ASN A 616 -10.01 -10.33 7.67
C ASN A 616 -9.98 -11.41 8.75
N TYR A 617 -9.00 -11.39 9.66
CA TYR A 617 -8.75 -12.51 10.56
C TYR A 617 -9.88 -12.64 11.59
N GLY A 618 -10.78 -13.61 11.36
CA GLY A 618 -11.95 -13.87 12.20
C GLY A 618 -13.23 -13.13 11.81
N VAL A 619 -13.20 -12.36 10.72
CA VAL A 619 -14.38 -11.61 10.25
C VAL A 619 -15.38 -12.59 9.60
N PRO A 620 -16.67 -12.55 9.97
CA PRO A 620 -17.70 -13.34 9.28
C PRO A 620 -17.85 -12.91 7.82
N TRP A 621 -17.98 -13.89 6.90
CA TRP A 621 -18.21 -13.67 5.47
C TRP A 621 -17.15 -12.79 4.79
N PHE A 622 -15.88 -12.93 5.19
CA PHE A 622 -14.78 -12.18 4.56
C PHE A 622 -14.43 -12.68 3.16
N ASP A 623 -14.79 -13.92 2.85
CA ASP A 623 -14.44 -14.71 1.66
C ASP A 623 -15.64 -15.01 0.75
N LYS A 624 -16.86 -14.79 1.24
CA LYS A 624 -18.13 -15.05 0.53
C LYS A 624 -19.18 -14.03 0.90
N GLN A 625 -20.22 -13.90 0.08
CA GLN A 625 -21.35 -13.03 0.41
C GLN A 625 -22.10 -13.49 1.66
N PRO A 626 -22.75 -12.58 2.41
CA PRO A 626 -23.59 -12.94 3.56
C PRO A 626 -24.73 -13.88 3.19
N VAL A 627 -24.85 -14.98 3.94
CA VAL A 627 -25.89 -16.00 3.79
C VAL A 627 -26.53 -16.31 5.14
N ILE A 628 -27.86 -16.55 5.14
CA ILE A 628 -28.62 -16.98 6.31
C ILE A 628 -29.40 -18.25 5.90
N LEU A 629 -29.19 -19.36 6.64
CA LEU A 629 -29.83 -20.66 6.34
C LEU A 629 -29.67 -21.08 4.86
N GLY A 630 -28.51 -20.82 4.26
CA GLY A 630 -28.22 -21.14 2.86
C GLY A 630 -28.78 -20.14 1.82
N ILE A 631 -29.56 -19.15 2.24
CA ILE A 631 -30.13 -18.13 1.35
C ILE A 631 -29.27 -16.87 1.39
N PRO A 632 -28.82 -16.34 0.23
CA PRO A 632 -28.11 -15.06 0.18
C PRO A 632 -28.96 -13.90 0.71
N VAL A 633 -28.37 -13.09 1.59
CA VAL A 633 -29.05 -11.94 2.21
C VAL A 633 -29.49 -10.91 1.16
N THR A 634 -28.72 -10.77 0.07
CA THR A 634 -29.11 -9.96 -1.10
C THR A 634 -30.48 -10.38 -1.68
N GLY A 635 -30.75 -11.69 -1.79
CA GLY A 635 -32.01 -12.20 -2.30
C GLY A 635 -33.20 -11.86 -1.38
N ILE A 636 -32.98 -11.89 -0.06
CA ILE A 636 -33.99 -11.51 0.94
C ILE A 636 -34.34 -10.02 0.81
N PHE A 637 -33.32 -9.14 0.79
CA PHE A 637 -33.56 -7.70 0.66
C PHE A 637 -34.17 -7.34 -0.69
N LEU A 638 -33.77 -8.01 -1.78
CA LEU A 638 -34.35 -7.80 -3.10
C LEU A 638 -35.83 -8.21 -3.12
N GLY A 639 -36.18 -9.37 -2.54
CA GLY A 639 -37.58 -9.79 -2.41
C GLY A 639 -38.42 -8.77 -1.63
N LEU A 640 -37.89 -8.25 -0.51
CA LEU A 640 -38.55 -7.19 0.26
C LEU A 640 -38.66 -5.87 -0.53
N ALA A 641 -37.65 -5.51 -1.32
CA ALA A 641 -37.70 -4.33 -2.18
C ALA A 641 -38.80 -4.48 -3.25
N VAL A 642 -38.92 -5.65 -3.89
CA VAL A 642 -40.00 -5.92 -4.86
C VAL A 642 -41.38 -5.83 -4.20
N VAL A 643 -41.58 -6.46 -3.04
CA VAL A 643 -42.86 -6.42 -2.31
C VAL A 643 -43.25 -4.97 -1.93
N THR A 644 -42.30 -4.20 -1.39
CA THR A 644 -42.56 -2.79 -1.04
C THR A 644 -42.75 -1.91 -2.27
N GLY A 645 -42.10 -2.22 -3.39
CA GLY A 645 -42.30 -1.56 -4.68
C GLY A 645 -43.69 -1.82 -5.26
N LEU A 646 -44.17 -3.07 -5.21
CA LEU A 646 -45.54 -3.43 -5.58
C LEU A 646 -46.56 -2.73 -4.68
N LEU A 647 -46.30 -2.64 -3.37
CA LEU A 647 -47.13 -1.87 -2.44
C LEU A 647 -47.14 -0.38 -2.82
N ALA A 648 -46.00 0.20 -3.19
CA ALA A 648 -45.93 1.58 -3.65
C ALA A 648 -46.72 1.79 -4.96
N GLY A 649 -46.67 0.83 -5.88
CA GLY A 649 -47.48 0.81 -7.11
C GLY A 649 -48.98 0.71 -6.83
N TRP A 650 -49.39 -0.19 -5.94
CA TRP A 650 -50.78 -0.30 -5.49
C TRP A 650 -51.28 0.98 -4.83
N LEU A 651 -50.48 1.56 -3.92
CA LEU A 651 -50.77 2.85 -3.31
C LEU A 651 -50.84 3.98 -4.34
N HIS A 652 -50.13 3.87 -5.47
CA HIS A 652 -50.21 4.83 -6.57
C HIS A 652 -51.57 4.74 -7.28
N PHE A 653 -51.95 3.56 -7.75
CA PHE A 653 -53.23 3.36 -8.46
C PHE A 653 -54.45 3.61 -7.56
N ARG A 654 -54.35 3.33 -6.27
CA ARG A 654 -55.45 3.55 -5.33
C ARG A 654 -55.77 5.04 -5.08
N MET A 655 -54.87 5.97 -5.42
CA MET A 655 -55.09 7.40 -5.19
C MET A 655 -56.28 7.93 -6.00
N ASP A 656 -56.56 7.36 -7.16
CA ASP A 656 -57.65 7.81 -8.03
C ASP A 656 -59.04 7.48 -7.44
N TYR A 657 -59.12 6.42 -6.63
CA TYR A 657 -60.36 5.97 -5.99
C TYR A 657 -60.56 6.52 -4.58
N THR A 658 -59.47 6.79 -3.84
CA THR A 658 -59.53 7.18 -2.42
C THR A 658 -59.08 8.61 -2.14
N GLY A 659 -58.66 9.34 -3.18
CA GLY A 659 -58.07 10.66 -3.06
C GLY A 659 -56.71 10.67 -2.35
N HIS A 660 -56.19 11.86 -2.10
CA HIS A 660 -54.97 12.06 -1.32
C HIS A 660 -55.30 12.10 0.18
N THR A 661 -55.35 10.92 0.82
CA THR A 661 -55.48 10.83 2.28
C THR A 661 -54.13 11.00 2.96
N GLU A 662 -53.92 12.16 3.60
CA GLU A 662 -52.74 12.40 4.42
C GLU A 662 -52.66 11.41 5.60
N VAL A 663 -51.44 11.06 6.00
CA VAL A 663 -51.24 10.21 7.16
C VAL A 663 -51.42 11.06 8.41
N ALA A 664 -52.31 10.64 9.32
CA ALA A 664 -52.52 11.33 10.59
C ALA A 664 -51.17 11.56 11.30
N ASN A 665 -50.88 12.82 11.65
CA ASN A 665 -49.59 13.24 12.24
C ASN A 665 -49.51 12.89 13.73
N THR A 666 -49.62 11.60 14.03
CA THR A 666 -49.43 11.04 15.37
C THR A 666 -47.93 10.87 15.68
N ARG A 667 -47.59 10.74 16.97
CA ARG A 667 -46.21 10.44 17.40
C ARG A 667 -45.66 9.20 16.70
N ARG A 668 -46.48 8.14 16.59
CA ARG A 668 -46.12 6.87 15.93
C ARG A 668 -45.71 7.08 14.47
N ASN A 669 -46.57 7.72 13.68
CA ASN A 669 -46.34 7.89 12.25
C ASN A 669 -45.15 8.83 11.96
N ARG A 670 -44.95 9.85 12.82
CA ARG A 670 -43.80 10.76 12.71
C ARG A 670 -42.47 10.04 12.91
N VAL A 671 -42.38 9.14 13.89
CA VAL A 671 -41.18 8.34 14.13
C VAL A 671 -40.96 7.38 12.96
N LEU A 672 -41.97 6.60 12.57
CA LEU A 672 -41.90 5.63 11.47
C LEU A 672 -41.45 6.24 10.14
N ALA A 673 -41.87 7.47 9.81
CA ALA A 673 -41.47 8.13 8.57
C ALA A 673 -40.02 8.65 8.60
N SER A 674 -39.42 8.82 9.79
CA SER A 674 -38.11 9.45 9.99
C SER A 674 -36.98 8.45 10.29
N THR A 675 -37.31 7.26 10.79
CA THR A 675 -36.34 6.24 11.23
C THR A 675 -35.76 5.29 10.16
N PRO A 676 -36.29 5.12 8.93
CA PRO A 676 -35.80 4.07 8.02
C PRO A 676 -34.29 4.10 7.78
N LEU A 677 -33.72 5.25 7.40
CA LEU A 677 -32.27 5.38 7.19
C LEU A 677 -31.47 5.27 8.49
N LEU A 678 -32.02 5.71 9.63
CA LEU A 678 -31.37 5.52 10.93
C LEU A 678 -31.19 4.03 11.23
N VAL A 679 -32.26 3.24 11.08
CA VAL A 679 -32.24 1.80 11.37
C VAL A 679 -31.21 1.11 10.49
N VAL A 680 -31.25 1.38 9.18
CA VAL A 680 -30.33 0.75 8.23
C VAL A 680 -28.87 1.16 8.51
N ALA A 681 -28.60 2.44 8.75
CA ALA A 681 -27.24 2.91 9.05
C ALA A 681 -26.72 2.34 10.38
N VAL A 682 -27.55 2.24 11.41
CA VAL A 682 -27.16 1.63 12.70
C VAL A 682 -26.87 0.14 12.54
N ILE A 683 -27.70 -0.61 11.79
CA ILE A 683 -27.44 -2.03 11.50
C ILE A 683 -26.07 -2.20 10.82
N MET A 684 -25.76 -1.33 9.86
CA MET A 684 -24.46 -1.36 9.16
C MET A 684 -23.29 -1.07 10.09
N VAL A 685 -23.38 -0.03 10.93
CA VAL A 685 -22.34 0.27 11.93
C VAL A 685 -22.16 -0.88 12.92
N VAL A 686 -23.26 -1.48 13.39
CA VAL A 686 -23.21 -2.64 14.31
C VAL A 686 -22.60 -3.85 13.63
N LEU A 687 -22.90 -4.10 12.35
CA LEU A 687 -22.29 -5.17 11.57
C LEU A 687 -20.77 -4.97 11.45
N GLU A 688 -20.34 -3.76 11.09
CA GLU A 688 -18.92 -3.41 10.93
C GLU A 688 -18.16 -3.57 12.26
N VAL A 689 -18.61 -2.89 13.32
CA VAL A 689 -17.98 -2.93 14.66
C VAL A 689 -18.05 -4.33 15.26
N GLY A 690 -19.22 -4.97 15.16
CA GLY A 690 -19.45 -6.31 15.69
C GLY A 690 -18.59 -7.37 14.99
N SER A 691 -18.36 -7.24 13.68
CA SER A 691 -17.51 -8.17 12.93
C SER A 691 -16.06 -8.16 13.41
N MET A 692 -15.49 -6.97 13.65
CA MET A 692 -14.14 -6.82 14.17
C MET A 692 -14.03 -7.23 15.64
N ALA A 693 -14.99 -6.82 16.48
CA ALA A 693 -15.01 -7.17 17.89
C ALA A 693 -15.13 -8.68 18.09
N LYS A 694 -16.01 -9.35 17.31
CA LYS A 694 -16.13 -10.81 17.30
C LYS A 694 -14.83 -11.47 16.85
N GLY A 695 -14.23 -11.02 15.75
CA GLY A 695 -12.97 -11.56 15.25
C GLY A 695 -11.84 -11.48 16.28
N ALA A 696 -11.74 -10.34 16.98
CA ALA A 696 -10.79 -10.14 18.08
C ALA A 696 -11.05 -11.08 19.28
N ALA A 697 -12.29 -11.17 19.74
CA ALA A 697 -12.64 -11.93 20.94
C ALA A 697 -12.61 -13.45 20.72
N GLN A 698 -13.13 -13.93 19.59
CA GLN A 698 -13.25 -15.37 19.32
C GLN A 698 -11.88 -16.03 19.10
N ARG A 699 -10.90 -15.29 18.57
CA ARG A 699 -9.61 -15.83 18.14
C ARG A 699 -8.51 -15.70 19.17
N TYR A 700 -8.74 -15.03 20.30
CA TYR A 700 -7.69 -14.84 21.30
C TYR A 700 -7.19 -16.19 21.84
N PRO A 701 -5.88 -16.46 21.91
CA PRO A 701 -4.75 -15.52 21.80
C PRO A 701 -4.13 -15.33 20.40
N VAL A 702 -4.68 -15.91 19.34
CA VAL A 702 -4.18 -15.79 17.96
C VAL A 702 -4.10 -14.32 17.52
N TYR A 703 -3.13 -14.00 16.64
CA TYR A 703 -2.94 -12.66 16.09
C TYR A 703 -4.23 -12.04 15.53
N THR A 704 -4.53 -10.83 15.99
CA THR A 704 -5.52 -9.92 15.41
C THR A 704 -4.99 -8.49 15.49
N THR A 705 -5.47 -7.59 14.62
CA THR A 705 -5.10 -6.16 14.69
C THR A 705 -5.45 -5.54 16.05
N ALA A 706 -6.54 -6.00 16.66
CA ALA A 706 -6.97 -5.57 17.99
C ALA A 706 -5.97 -6.00 19.08
N LYS A 707 -5.56 -7.27 19.10
CA LYS A 707 -4.53 -7.79 20.02
C LYS A 707 -3.24 -6.96 19.89
N ALA A 708 -2.74 -6.77 18.67
CA ALA A 708 -1.52 -6.01 18.43
C ALA A 708 -1.59 -4.57 18.97
N ASN A 709 -2.72 -3.87 18.78
CA ASN A 709 -2.88 -2.52 19.31
C ASN A 709 -3.02 -2.48 20.84
N VAL A 710 -3.70 -3.47 21.44
CA VAL A 710 -3.82 -3.59 22.90
C VAL A 710 -2.47 -3.92 23.54
N ASP A 711 -1.69 -4.82 22.95
CA ASP A 711 -0.34 -5.18 23.39
C ASP A 711 0.62 -3.99 23.28
N ALA A 712 0.51 -3.19 22.21
CA ALA A 712 1.26 -1.95 22.07
C ALA A 712 0.87 -0.91 23.14
N LEU A 713 -0.43 -0.77 23.47
CA LEU A 713 -0.88 0.16 24.51
C LEU A 713 -0.45 -0.30 25.91
N SER A 714 -0.57 -1.59 26.22
CA SER A 714 -0.20 -2.16 27.53
C SER A 714 1.30 -2.11 27.77
N SER A 715 2.11 -2.23 26.72
CA SER A 715 3.56 -2.08 26.76
C SER A 715 4.04 -0.62 26.72
N GLY A 716 3.13 0.37 26.76
CA GLY A 716 3.47 1.79 26.75
C GLY A 716 4.08 2.28 25.43
N LEU A 717 3.67 1.69 24.30
CA LEU A 717 4.21 1.93 22.95
C LEU A 717 5.71 1.62 22.82
N SER A 718 6.23 0.76 23.70
CA SER A 718 7.63 0.36 23.70
C SER A 718 7.93 -0.62 22.57
N LYS A 719 9.23 -0.74 22.25
CA LYS A 719 9.73 -1.68 21.22
C LYS A 719 9.71 -3.15 21.65
N THR A 720 9.20 -3.47 22.85
CA THR A 720 9.10 -4.85 23.31
C THR A 720 7.82 -5.55 22.83
N SER A 721 6.92 -4.82 22.15
CA SER A 721 5.74 -5.38 21.47
C SER A 721 5.84 -5.05 19.98
N CYS A 722 6.09 -6.08 19.17
CA CYS A 722 6.39 -5.96 17.74
C CYS A 722 5.27 -6.49 16.85
N ALA A 723 4.04 -6.45 17.37
CA ALA A 723 2.82 -6.82 16.68
C ALA A 723 2.93 -8.20 16.02
N MET A 724 2.99 -8.27 14.69
CA MET A 724 2.99 -9.56 13.98
C MET A 724 4.31 -10.32 14.12
N ALA A 725 5.43 -9.64 14.40
CA ALA A 725 6.73 -10.28 14.55
C ALA A 725 6.81 -11.23 15.76
N ASP A 726 5.98 -11.01 16.79
CA ASP A 726 5.90 -11.83 18.01
C ASP A 726 5.07 -13.11 17.79
N ASP A 727 4.09 -13.05 16.88
CA ASP A 727 3.15 -14.12 16.60
C ASP A 727 3.53 -14.95 15.36
N VAL A 728 4.42 -14.45 14.49
CA VAL A 728 5.00 -15.24 13.39
C VAL A 728 6.14 -16.10 13.92
N LEU A 729 6.03 -17.41 13.69
CA LEU A 729 7.05 -18.41 13.98
C LEU A 729 7.82 -18.72 12.70
N VAL A 730 9.15 -18.77 12.78
CA VAL A 730 10.05 -19.03 11.66
C VAL A 730 10.94 -20.23 11.97
N GLU A 731 11.35 -20.96 10.94
CA GLU A 731 12.28 -22.09 11.00
C GLU A 731 13.60 -21.67 10.29
N PRO A 732 14.61 -21.14 11.00
CA PRO A 732 15.81 -20.61 10.36
C PRO A 732 16.70 -21.68 9.71
N ASP A 733 16.80 -22.86 10.32
CA ASP A 733 17.45 -24.04 9.75
C ASP A 733 16.45 -25.19 9.69
N THR A 734 16.01 -25.51 8.47
CA THR A 734 15.04 -26.55 8.17
C THR A 734 15.59 -27.96 8.33
N ASN A 735 16.92 -28.11 8.40
CA ASN A 735 17.58 -29.41 8.51
C ASN A 735 17.67 -29.88 9.95
N ALA A 736 17.69 -28.97 10.93
CA ALA A 736 17.78 -29.29 12.36
C ALA A 736 16.58 -30.09 12.88
N GLY A 737 15.41 -29.93 12.25
CA GLY A 737 14.18 -30.60 12.64
C GLY A 737 13.96 -31.98 12.00
N LEU A 738 14.79 -32.38 11.03
CA LEU A 738 14.59 -33.62 10.25
C LEU A 738 14.56 -34.84 11.18
N LEU A 739 13.48 -35.61 11.11
CA LEU A 739 13.35 -36.82 11.92
C LEU A 739 14.25 -37.92 11.36
N GLN A 740 14.84 -38.69 12.26
CA GLN A 740 15.60 -39.88 11.90
C GLN A 740 14.70 -41.12 11.93
N PRO A 741 14.87 -42.06 11.00
CA PRO A 741 14.17 -43.34 11.08
C PRO A 741 14.64 -44.09 12.33
N VAL A 742 13.74 -44.85 12.97
CA VAL A 742 14.11 -45.72 14.09
C VAL A 742 15.11 -46.78 13.56
N PRO A 743 16.27 -47.00 14.22
CA PRO A 743 17.25 -47.99 13.79
C PRO A 743 16.69 -49.41 13.71
N GLY A 744 17.28 -50.25 12.85
CA GLY A 744 16.93 -51.68 12.75
C GLY A 744 15.72 -52.00 11.86
N GLN A 745 15.12 -51.00 11.21
CA GLN A 745 14.09 -51.21 10.19
C GLN A 745 14.68 -51.69 8.86
N ARG A 746 13.88 -52.45 8.09
CA ARG A 746 14.20 -52.85 6.72
C ARG A 746 13.59 -51.84 5.74
N PHE A 747 14.36 -51.44 4.74
CA PHE A 747 13.90 -50.60 3.65
C PHE A 747 14.63 -50.98 2.35
N GLY A 748 14.01 -50.68 1.21
CA GLY A 748 14.50 -51.01 -0.11
C GLY A 748 15.53 -50.02 -0.67
N GLN A 749 15.71 -50.09 -1.99
CA GLN A 749 16.78 -49.36 -2.73
C GLN A 749 16.74 -47.83 -2.61
N TYR A 750 15.58 -47.24 -2.30
CA TYR A 750 15.41 -45.77 -2.19
C TYR A 750 15.47 -45.25 -0.75
N GLY A 751 15.92 -46.09 0.20
CA GLY A 751 16.13 -45.71 1.60
C GLY A 751 14.85 -45.61 2.43
N PRO A 752 14.92 -45.05 3.65
CA PRO A 752 13.83 -45.08 4.63
C PRO A 752 12.58 -44.30 4.21
N LEU A 753 12.70 -43.34 3.29
CA LEU A 753 11.53 -42.63 2.74
C LEU A 753 10.70 -43.51 1.81
N GLY A 754 11.35 -44.43 1.08
CA GLY A 754 10.70 -45.38 0.19
C GLY A 754 10.12 -46.63 0.88
N GLY A 755 10.47 -46.86 2.15
CA GLY A 755 10.03 -48.06 2.89
C GLY A 755 10.49 -49.35 2.23
N GLU A 756 9.71 -50.43 2.39
CA GLU A 756 10.08 -51.77 1.88
C GLU A 756 9.83 -51.91 0.37
N ASN A 757 8.63 -51.56 -0.11
CA ASN A 757 8.18 -51.80 -1.48
C ASN A 757 7.51 -50.55 -2.09
N PRO A 758 8.28 -49.51 -2.48
CA PRO A 758 7.72 -48.35 -3.16
C PRO A 758 7.29 -48.74 -4.59
N VAL A 759 6.06 -48.39 -4.97
CA VAL A 759 5.49 -48.61 -6.31
C VAL A 759 5.24 -47.25 -6.95
N GLY A 760 5.80 -46.98 -8.14
CA GLY A 760 5.55 -45.74 -8.89
C GLY A 760 6.01 -44.44 -8.22
N PHE A 761 6.75 -44.52 -7.09
CA PHE A 761 7.43 -43.38 -6.49
C PHE A 761 8.94 -43.53 -6.71
N THR A 762 9.56 -42.53 -7.32
CA THR A 762 11.00 -42.52 -7.63
C THR A 762 11.68 -41.27 -7.09
N PRO A 763 13.01 -41.29 -6.86
CA PRO A 763 13.75 -40.12 -6.38
C PRO A 763 13.72 -38.89 -7.30
N ASN A 764 13.54 -39.11 -8.60
CA ASN A 764 13.46 -38.06 -9.62
C ASN A 764 12.03 -37.84 -10.14
N GLY A 765 11.02 -38.41 -9.48
CA GLY A 765 9.60 -38.28 -9.85
C GLY A 765 8.98 -36.93 -9.48
N VAL A 766 9.72 -35.83 -9.67
CA VAL A 766 9.25 -34.45 -9.49
C VAL A 766 9.29 -33.76 -10.85
N SER A 767 8.23 -33.03 -11.21
CA SER A 767 8.21 -32.27 -12.46
C SER A 767 9.20 -31.09 -12.42
N ASP A 768 9.84 -30.83 -13.56
CA ASP A 768 10.68 -29.64 -13.76
C ASP A 768 9.88 -28.34 -13.73
N ILE A 769 8.57 -28.42 -13.97
CA ILE A 769 7.68 -27.27 -14.13
C ILE A 769 6.55 -27.38 -13.09
N LEU A 770 6.67 -26.61 -12.01
CA LEU A 770 5.71 -26.64 -10.89
C LEU A 770 4.64 -25.55 -10.98
N GLU A 771 4.26 -25.15 -12.19
CA GLU A 771 3.33 -24.03 -12.36
C GLU A 771 1.95 -24.34 -11.78
N PRO A 772 1.29 -23.36 -11.13
CA PRO A 772 -0.09 -23.51 -10.72
C PRO A 772 -0.98 -23.76 -11.96
N ALA A 773 -1.92 -24.70 -11.87
CA ALA A 773 -2.81 -25.04 -12.99
C ALA A 773 -3.71 -23.86 -13.42
N LYS A 774 -3.93 -22.89 -12.53
CA LYS A 774 -4.63 -21.64 -12.81
C LYS A 774 -3.79 -20.47 -12.33
N PRO A 775 -3.60 -19.43 -13.15
CA PRO A 775 -2.90 -18.25 -12.68
C PRO A 775 -3.75 -17.48 -11.68
N VAL A 776 -3.11 -16.59 -10.93
CA VAL A 776 -3.82 -15.68 -10.03
C VAL A 776 -4.38 -14.53 -10.85
N THR A 777 -5.70 -14.40 -10.87
CA THR A 777 -6.38 -13.24 -11.45
C THR A 777 -6.62 -12.20 -10.36
N ALA A 778 -6.09 -11.00 -10.56
CA ALA A 778 -6.39 -9.86 -9.71
C ALA A 778 -7.81 -9.36 -9.99
N ASN A 779 -8.49 -8.93 -8.94
CA ASN A 779 -9.75 -8.22 -9.12
C ASN A 779 -9.45 -6.80 -9.60
N PRO A 780 -10.16 -6.28 -10.63
CA PRO A 780 -10.03 -4.89 -11.04
C PRO A 780 -10.24 -3.93 -9.86
N GLY A 781 -9.43 -2.87 -9.81
CA GLY A 781 -9.51 -1.87 -8.74
C GLY A 781 -8.62 -2.15 -7.52
N THR A 782 -7.85 -3.25 -7.52
CA THR A 782 -6.88 -3.56 -6.46
C THR A 782 -5.85 -2.44 -6.34
N VAL A 783 -5.77 -1.82 -5.17
CA VAL A 783 -4.80 -0.75 -4.89
C VAL A 783 -3.37 -1.30 -4.98
N ASN A 784 -2.43 -0.47 -5.47
CA ASN A 784 -1.03 -0.86 -5.70
C ASN A 784 -0.87 -1.99 -6.74
N SER A 785 -1.66 -1.95 -7.81
CA SER A 785 -1.53 -2.81 -8.97
C SER A 785 -1.43 -1.97 -10.25
N PRO A 786 -0.36 -2.08 -11.05
CA PRO A 786 -0.19 -1.29 -12.28
C PRO A 786 -0.91 -1.90 -13.50
N GLY A 787 -1.58 -3.05 -13.33
CA GLY A 787 -2.30 -3.74 -14.41
C GLY A 787 -3.31 -2.83 -15.12
N SER A 788 -3.45 -3.01 -16.43
CA SER A 788 -4.42 -2.26 -17.23
C SER A 788 -5.84 -2.54 -16.72
N PRO A 789 -6.70 -1.51 -16.58
CA PRO A 789 -8.09 -1.72 -16.17
C PRO A 789 -8.97 -2.32 -17.28
N ASN A 790 -8.45 -2.41 -18.52
CA ASN A 790 -9.20 -2.90 -19.68
C ASN A 790 -9.04 -4.41 -19.92
N GLU A 791 -8.16 -5.08 -19.16
CA GLU A 791 -7.91 -6.51 -19.28
C GLU A 791 -7.75 -7.15 -17.89
N PRO A 792 -8.00 -8.47 -17.77
CA PRO A 792 -7.72 -9.17 -16.52
C PRO A 792 -6.23 -9.08 -16.18
N ASN A 793 -5.91 -8.62 -14.97
CA ASN A 793 -4.53 -8.63 -14.50
C ASN A 793 -4.19 -10.02 -13.97
N ILE A 794 -3.43 -10.77 -14.76
CA ILE A 794 -3.08 -12.15 -14.50
C ILE A 794 -1.60 -12.20 -14.08
N GLY A 795 -1.31 -12.94 -13.02
CA GLY A 795 0.06 -13.19 -12.59
C GLY A 795 0.28 -14.64 -12.18
N ILE A 796 1.51 -15.09 -12.39
CA ILE A 796 2.04 -16.35 -11.87
C ILE A 796 3.24 -15.99 -11.00
N GLY A 797 3.40 -16.68 -9.88
CA GLY A 797 4.56 -16.49 -9.03
C GLY A 797 4.81 -17.67 -8.13
N TYR A 798 6.03 -17.73 -7.62
CA TYR A 798 6.46 -18.71 -6.65
C TYR A 798 7.09 -17.98 -5.46
N ALA A 799 7.15 -18.69 -4.33
CA ALA A 799 8.12 -18.37 -3.30
C ALA A 799 9.52 -18.75 -3.80
N ALA A 800 10.54 -18.10 -3.27
CA ALA A 800 11.92 -18.31 -3.71
C ALA A 800 12.36 -19.78 -3.60
N GLY A 801 12.82 -20.36 -4.72
CA GLY A 801 13.29 -21.74 -4.78
C GLY A 801 12.20 -22.82 -4.79
N THR A 802 10.90 -22.47 -4.83
CA THR A 802 9.81 -23.47 -4.79
C THR A 802 9.25 -23.85 -6.16
N GLY A 803 9.75 -23.24 -7.24
CA GLY A 803 9.26 -23.41 -8.61
C GLY A 803 9.77 -24.64 -9.36
N GLY A 804 10.68 -25.43 -8.77
CA GLY A 804 11.30 -26.60 -9.40
C GLY A 804 12.70 -26.34 -9.93
N GLY A 805 13.24 -27.28 -10.69
CA GLY A 805 14.59 -27.24 -11.26
C GLY A 805 15.50 -28.35 -10.72
N TYR A 806 16.75 -28.33 -11.17
CA TYR A 806 17.75 -29.34 -10.85
C TYR A 806 18.78 -28.82 -9.82
N GLY A 807 19.23 -29.72 -8.96
CA GLY A 807 20.25 -29.46 -7.94
C GLY A 807 21.32 -30.55 -7.91
N PRO A 808 22.26 -30.46 -6.94
CA PRO A 808 23.23 -31.52 -6.67
C PRO A 808 22.56 -32.87 -6.39
N VAL A 809 23.26 -33.97 -6.69
CA VAL A 809 22.75 -35.33 -6.42
C VAL A 809 22.64 -35.54 -4.90
N GLY A 810 21.44 -35.88 -4.44
CA GLY A 810 21.11 -36.10 -3.04
C GLY A 810 21.30 -37.55 -2.56
N ILE A 811 20.95 -37.80 -1.29
CA ILE A 811 21.27 -39.05 -0.58
C ILE A 811 20.65 -40.32 -1.19
N ASN A 812 19.51 -40.22 -1.88
CA ASN A 812 18.86 -41.34 -2.57
C ASN A 812 18.96 -41.25 -4.10
N GLY A 813 19.92 -40.47 -4.62
CA GLY A 813 20.17 -40.31 -6.05
C GLY A 813 19.28 -39.28 -6.76
N SER A 814 18.47 -38.52 -6.01
CA SER A 814 17.65 -37.44 -6.57
C SER A 814 18.51 -36.27 -7.06
N ASN A 815 18.23 -35.69 -8.22
CA ASN A 815 18.87 -34.47 -8.72
C ASN A 815 17.92 -33.25 -8.72
N VAL A 816 16.85 -33.31 -7.92
CA VAL A 816 15.83 -32.26 -7.82
C VAL A 816 16.31 -31.11 -6.93
N PHE A 817 16.00 -29.87 -7.30
CA PHE A 817 16.27 -28.71 -6.46
C PHE A 817 15.36 -28.70 -5.23
N LEU A 818 15.97 -28.77 -4.04
CA LEU A 818 15.26 -28.74 -2.78
C LEU A 818 15.00 -27.30 -2.28
N PRO A 819 13.75 -26.96 -1.91
CA PRO A 819 13.40 -25.63 -1.42
C PRO A 819 13.82 -25.42 0.04
N PHE A 820 13.60 -24.20 0.55
CA PHE A 820 13.71 -23.85 1.98
C PHE A 820 15.10 -24.04 2.63
N GLY A 821 16.15 -24.18 1.81
CA GLY A 821 17.50 -24.50 2.30
C GLY A 821 17.65 -25.93 2.83
N LEU A 822 16.78 -26.85 2.41
CA LEU A 822 16.94 -28.27 2.70
C LEU A 822 18.18 -28.82 2.02
N ASP A 823 18.99 -29.55 2.78
CA ASP A 823 20.27 -30.07 2.34
C ASP A 823 20.10 -31.38 1.57
N PRO A 824 20.44 -31.44 0.27
CA PRO A 824 20.26 -32.63 -0.55
C PRO A 824 21.10 -33.82 -0.07
N THR A 825 22.22 -33.59 0.63
CA THR A 825 23.06 -34.70 1.12
C THR A 825 22.44 -35.40 2.33
N ARG A 826 21.39 -34.84 2.93
CA ARG A 826 20.68 -35.38 4.11
C ARG A 826 19.19 -35.63 3.86
N THR A 827 18.62 -35.07 2.81
CA THR A 827 17.18 -35.07 2.56
C THR A 827 16.84 -35.91 1.32
N PRO A 828 16.31 -37.14 1.48
CA PRO A 828 15.78 -37.90 0.35
C PRO A 828 14.48 -37.28 -0.18
N VAL A 829 14.16 -37.55 -1.44
CA VAL A 829 12.90 -37.14 -2.10
C VAL A 829 12.23 -38.36 -2.72
N MET A 830 10.91 -38.42 -2.71
CA MET A 830 10.13 -39.38 -3.48
C MET A 830 8.98 -38.65 -4.18
N GLY A 831 8.73 -38.95 -5.46
CA GLY A 831 7.58 -38.41 -6.19
C GLY A 831 7.04 -39.37 -7.26
N SER A 832 5.80 -39.14 -7.70
CA SER A 832 5.07 -39.99 -8.66
C SER A 832 4.99 -39.42 -10.08
N TYR A 833 5.66 -38.30 -10.37
CA TYR A 833 5.59 -37.67 -11.69
C TYR A 833 6.10 -38.62 -12.80
N ASN A 834 5.38 -38.64 -13.93
CA ASN A 834 5.63 -39.51 -15.10
C ASN A 834 5.45 -41.02 -14.89
N GLU A 835 4.95 -41.46 -13.73
CA GLU A 835 4.60 -42.87 -13.47
C GLU A 835 3.11 -43.15 -13.76
N ASN A 836 2.57 -42.53 -14.81
CA ASN A 836 1.14 -42.46 -15.13
C ASN A 836 0.52 -43.78 -15.64
N THR A 837 1.26 -44.89 -15.63
CA THR A 837 0.77 -46.21 -16.04
C THR A 837 0.52 -47.15 -14.86
N VAL A 838 0.90 -46.74 -13.65
CA VAL A 838 0.78 -47.53 -12.43
C VAL A 838 0.15 -46.66 -11.33
N ALA A 839 -0.72 -47.25 -10.51
CA ALA A 839 -1.18 -46.60 -9.30
C ALA A 839 -0.03 -46.55 -8.28
N ALA A 840 0.59 -45.38 -8.11
CA ALA A 840 1.77 -45.22 -7.28
C ALA A 840 1.41 -45.25 -5.79
N LYS A 841 2.16 -46.02 -5.00
CA LYS A 841 1.95 -46.19 -3.55
C LYS A 841 3.27 -46.33 -2.82
N VAL A 842 3.37 -45.67 -1.68
CA VAL A 842 4.54 -45.79 -0.81
C VAL A 842 4.16 -45.54 0.65
N THR A 843 4.73 -46.36 1.53
CA THR A 843 4.65 -46.18 2.98
C THR A 843 6.07 -46.08 3.49
N SER A 844 6.43 -44.95 4.12
CA SER A 844 7.79 -44.75 4.63
C SER A 844 8.09 -45.66 5.83
N ALA A 845 9.37 -45.76 6.19
CA ALA A 845 9.78 -46.27 7.50
C ALA A 845 9.20 -45.40 8.64
N TRP A 846 9.22 -45.93 9.86
CA TRP A 846 8.87 -45.21 11.08
C TRP A 846 9.99 -44.23 11.46
N TYR A 847 9.63 -42.95 11.55
CA TYR A 847 10.48 -41.87 12.02
C TYR A 847 10.24 -41.61 13.51
N GLN A 848 11.32 -41.49 14.28
CA GLN A 848 11.27 -41.24 15.72
C GLN A 848 10.82 -39.80 15.99
N LEU A 849 9.73 -39.63 16.74
CA LEU A 849 9.33 -38.31 17.24
C LEU A 849 10.19 -37.91 18.44
N PRO A 850 10.55 -36.62 18.58
CA PRO A 850 11.16 -36.11 19.79
C PRO A 850 10.15 -36.10 20.95
N PRO A 851 10.62 -35.93 22.20
CA PRO A 851 9.74 -35.64 23.33
C PRO A 851 8.83 -34.44 23.04
N ARG A 852 7.59 -34.49 23.54
CA ARG A 852 6.61 -33.42 23.33
C ARG A 852 7.00 -32.18 24.11
N THR A 853 7.07 -31.05 23.42
CA THR A 853 7.33 -29.75 24.04
C THR A 853 6.43 -28.68 23.42
N PRO A 854 5.96 -27.67 24.19
CA PRO A 854 5.06 -26.63 23.67
C PRO A 854 5.67 -25.73 22.59
N ASP A 855 7.00 -25.60 22.56
CA ASP A 855 7.76 -24.81 21.59
C ASP A 855 7.88 -25.49 20.20
N ARG A 856 7.55 -26.78 20.11
CA ARG A 856 7.59 -27.56 18.85
C ARG A 856 6.24 -28.21 18.56
N PRO A 857 5.18 -27.43 18.25
CA PRO A 857 3.81 -27.93 18.17
C PRO A 857 3.44 -28.60 16.83
N LEU A 858 4.37 -28.72 15.87
CA LEU A 858 4.08 -29.18 14.51
C LEU A 858 5.01 -30.32 14.07
N VAL A 859 4.46 -31.25 13.29
CA VAL A 859 5.22 -32.04 12.31
C VAL A 859 4.95 -31.43 10.93
N THR A 860 5.98 -31.29 10.11
CA THR A 860 5.88 -30.71 8.77
C THR A 860 6.55 -31.60 7.73
N VAL A 861 6.01 -31.56 6.52
CA VAL A 861 6.53 -32.29 5.35
C VAL A 861 6.60 -31.30 4.19
N ALA A 862 7.77 -31.16 3.55
CA ALA A 862 7.84 -30.41 2.31
C ALA A 862 7.26 -31.28 1.19
N ALA A 863 6.35 -30.73 0.41
CA ALA A 863 5.65 -31.44 -0.65
C ALA A 863 5.43 -30.56 -1.88
N ALA A 864 5.35 -31.19 -3.06
CA ALA A 864 5.03 -30.57 -4.34
C ALA A 864 3.93 -31.37 -5.06
N GLY A 865 3.32 -30.79 -6.10
CA GLY A 865 2.23 -31.42 -6.86
C GLY A 865 0.85 -31.26 -6.20
N ALA A 866 -0.14 -32.03 -6.65
CA ALA A 866 -1.55 -31.92 -6.27
C ALA A 866 -1.90 -32.86 -5.10
N ILE A 867 -2.26 -32.31 -3.94
CA ILE A 867 -2.49 -33.07 -2.71
C ILE A 867 -3.89 -32.75 -2.17
N TRP A 868 -4.61 -33.78 -1.74
CA TRP A 868 -5.93 -33.66 -1.12
C TRP A 868 -5.82 -33.08 0.30
N TYR A 869 -6.58 -32.04 0.61
CA TYR A 869 -6.70 -31.50 1.96
C TYR A 869 -8.04 -30.78 2.19
N TYR A 870 -8.38 -30.60 3.47
CA TYR A 870 -9.55 -29.84 3.91
C TYR A 870 -9.16 -28.45 4.39
N ASN A 871 -9.97 -27.45 4.06
CA ASN A 871 -9.88 -26.11 4.62
C ASN A 871 -10.53 -26.06 6.01
N GLU A 872 -10.32 -24.96 6.73
CA GLU A 872 -10.86 -24.73 8.08
C GLU A 872 -12.40 -24.87 8.15
N ASP A 873 -13.12 -24.54 7.08
CA ASP A 873 -14.58 -24.58 7.01
C ASP A 873 -15.16 -25.93 6.54
N GLY A 874 -14.30 -26.93 6.30
CA GLY A 874 -14.68 -28.26 5.82
C GLY A 874 -14.82 -28.38 4.30
N SER A 875 -14.63 -27.30 3.54
CA SER A 875 -14.44 -27.40 2.09
C SER A 875 -13.14 -28.14 1.76
N PHE A 876 -13.03 -28.74 0.59
CA PHE A 876 -11.87 -29.55 0.20
C PHE A 876 -11.24 -29.06 -1.09
N ASN A 877 -9.95 -29.33 -1.24
CA ASN A 877 -9.22 -29.14 -2.49
C ASN A 877 -8.88 -30.51 -3.07
N TYR A 878 -9.11 -30.67 -4.37
CA TYR A 878 -8.82 -31.91 -5.08
C TYR A 878 -7.30 -32.12 -5.25
N GLY A 879 -6.88 -33.36 -5.10
CA GLY A 879 -5.50 -33.83 -5.27
C GLY A 879 -5.38 -35.28 -4.79
N GLN A 880 -4.15 -35.74 -4.56
CA GLN A 880 -3.85 -37.12 -4.19
C GLN A 880 -3.64 -37.31 -2.69
N SER A 881 -3.71 -38.56 -2.21
CA SER A 881 -3.71 -38.86 -0.78
C SER A 881 -2.29 -38.90 -0.22
N LEU A 882 -1.94 -37.91 0.61
CA LEU A 882 -0.77 -37.94 1.48
C LEU A 882 -1.25 -37.83 2.92
N ARG A 883 -0.97 -38.84 3.75
CA ARG A 883 -1.35 -38.88 5.16
C ARG A 883 -0.15 -39.11 6.05
N LEU A 884 -0.23 -38.63 7.29
CA LEU A 884 0.73 -38.98 8.33
C LEU A 884 0.07 -39.97 9.29
N GLU A 885 0.70 -41.13 9.48
CA GLU A 885 0.26 -42.15 10.42
C GLU A 885 1.08 -42.08 11.71
N TRP A 886 0.39 -41.92 12.83
CA TRP A 886 1.00 -41.95 14.16
C TRP A 886 1.22 -43.40 14.61
N GLY A 887 2.23 -43.64 15.45
CA GLY A 887 2.49 -44.96 16.00
C GLY A 887 3.16 -44.94 17.36
N VAL A 888 3.15 -46.11 18.00
CA VAL A 888 3.89 -46.41 19.22
C VAL A 888 4.96 -47.45 18.90
N HIS A 889 6.22 -47.07 19.07
CA HIS A 889 7.35 -47.98 19.16
C HIS A 889 7.47 -48.47 20.59
N ARG A 890 7.21 -49.77 20.77
CA ARG A 890 7.20 -50.43 22.08
C ARG A 890 8.62 -50.87 22.49
N PRO A 891 8.87 -51.09 23.80
CA PRO A 891 10.17 -51.55 24.28
C PRO A 891 10.62 -52.91 23.72
N ASP A 892 9.68 -53.73 23.22
CA ASP A 892 9.94 -55.02 22.57
C ASP A 892 10.39 -54.88 21.09
N GLY A 893 10.52 -53.65 20.59
CA GLY A 893 10.90 -53.35 19.20
C GLY A 893 9.73 -53.41 18.20
N SER A 894 8.51 -53.70 18.65
CA SER A 894 7.32 -53.73 17.79
C SER A 894 6.73 -52.33 17.58
N TYR A 895 6.12 -52.11 16.41
CA TYR A 895 5.39 -50.89 16.08
C TYR A 895 3.89 -51.14 16.07
N GLN A 896 3.15 -50.33 16.81
CA GLN A 896 1.69 -50.28 16.73
C GLN A 896 1.27 -49.02 15.99
N ALA A 897 0.64 -49.18 14.82
CA ALA A 897 0.00 -48.08 14.12
C ALA A 897 -1.24 -47.60 14.90
N LEU A 898 -1.42 -46.28 14.96
CA LEU A 898 -2.55 -45.61 15.59
C LEU A 898 -3.45 -45.02 14.48
N GLY A 899 -3.81 -43.74 14.58
CA GLY A 899 -4.63 -43.04 13.59
C GLY A 899 -3.79 -42.37 12.49
N GLN A 900 -4.41 -42.23 11.32
CA GLN A 900 -3.91 -41.42 10.20
C GLN A 900 -4.60 -40.06 10.19
N VAL A 901 -3.84 -39.01 9.88
CA VAL A 901 -4.34 -37.64 9.76
C VAL A 901 -4.05 -37.06 8.39
N GLN A 902 -4.97 -36.20 7.94
CA GLN A 902 -4.81 -35.41 6.71
C GLN A 902 -3.91 -34.20 6.98
N PRO A 903 -3.23 -33.65 5.96
CA PRO A 903 -2.41 -32.47 6.11
C PRO A 903 -3.27 -31.21 6.22
N ILE A 904 -2.74 -30.21 6.91
CA ILE A 904 -3.14 -28.81 6.70
C ILE A 904 -2.25 -28.23 5.60
N ASP A 905 -2.89 -27.64 4.60
CA ASP A 905 -2.27 -26.84 3.55
C ASP A 905 -3.00 -25.49 3.45
N ILE A 906 -2.32 -24.47 2.93
CA ILE A 906 -2.80 -23.09 2.95
C ILE A 906 -3.18 -22.55 1.57
N PHE A 907 -2.68 -23.18 0.50
CA PHE A 907 -2.90 -22.68 -0.85
C PHE A 907 -2.79 -23.81 -1.86
N ALA A 908 -3.80 -23.96 -2.71
CA ALA A 908 -3.80 -24.94 -3.78
C ALA A 908 -2.82 -24.51 -4.89
N GLN A 909 -1.69 -25.23 -5.00
CA GLN A 909 -0.65 -24.99 -6.00
C GLN A 909 0.15 -26.28 -6.27
N LYS A 910 0.98 -26.28 -7.33
CA LYS A 910 1.90 -27.39 -7.63
C LYS A 910 3.32 -27.18 -7.07
N ALA A 911 3.68 -25.93 -6.79
CA ALA A 911 4.97 -25.56 -6.20
C ALA A 911 5.22 -26.23 -4.85
N TRP A 912 6.50 -26.31 -4.48
CA TRP A 912 6.89 -26.80 -3.17
C TRP A 912 6.29 -25.95 -2.04
N ARG A 913 5.77 -26.63 -1.02
CA ARG A 913 5.13 -26.04 0.17
C ARG A 913 5.28 -26.96 1.37
N ASN A 914 4.96 -26.44 2.56
CA ASN A 914 5.04 -27.20 3.80
C ASN A 914 3.63 -27.62 4.26
N LEU A 915 3.36 -28.92 4.20
CA LEU A 915 2.19 -29.53 4.82
C LEU A 915 2.41 -29.58 6.34
N ARG A 916 1.34 -29.36 7.10
CA ARG A 916 1.40 -29.21 8.57
C ARG A 916 0.51 -30.24 9.24
N PHE A 917 1.04 -30.88 10.27
CA PHE A 917 0.35 -31.83 11.11
C PHE A 917 0.55 -31.40 12.58
N PRO A 918 -0.42 -30.70 13.18
CA PRO A 918 -0.35 -30.32 14.59
C PRO A 918 -0.15 -31.54 15.49
N LEU A 919 0.87 -31.47 16.36
CA LEU A 919 1.15 -32.52 17.34
C LEU A 919 -0.01 -32.70 18.33
N ALA A 920 -0.86 -31.69 18.50
CA ALA A 920 -2.10 -31.78 19.29
C ALA A 920 -3.10 -32.81 18.74
N TRP A 921 -3.00 -33.23 17.47
CA TRP A 921 -3.85 -34.28 16.88
C TRP A 921 -3.34 -35.69 17.14
N ALA A 922 -2.08 -35.83 17.53
CA ALA A 922 -1.48 -37.13 17.79
C ALA A 922 -1.86 -37.62 19.21
N PRO A 923 -2.17 -38.92 19.38
CA PRO A 923 -2.34 -39.51 20.71
C PRO A 923 -1.13 -39.26 21.62
N ALA A 924 -1.35 -39.22 22.93
CA ALA A 924 -0.31 -38.86 23.90
C ALA A 924 0.86 -39.87 23.91
N GLU A 925 0.56 -41.13 23.62
CA GLU A 925 1.49 -42.24 23.52
C GLU A 925 2.27 -42.28 22.19
N ALA A 926 1.92 -41.46 21.19
CA ALA A 926 2.56 -41.49 19.88
C ALA A 926 4.01 -40.97 19.95
N ASN A 927 4.95 -41.88 19.73
CA ASN A 927 6.41 -41.64 19.75
C ASN A 927 7.09 -41.87 18.39
N VAL A 928 6.36 -42.38 17.39
CA VAL A 928 6.84 -42.49 16.00
C VAL A 928 5.77 -42.02 15.02
N ALA A 929 6.19 -41.65 13.81
CA ALA A 929 5.30 -41.30 12.70
C ALA A 929 5.84 -41.82 11.37
N ARG A 930 4.96 -42.09 10.40
CA ARG A 930 5.36 -42.42 9.02
C ARG A 930 4.41 -41.79 8.00
N ILE A 931 4.90 -41.57 6.79
CA ILE A 931 4.11 -41.06 5.67
C ILE A 931 3.46 -42.24 4.94
N VAL A 932 2.17 -42.11 4.64
CA VAL A 932 1.42 -43.03 3.79
C VAL A 932 0.91 -42.24 2.59
N ALA A 933 1.45 -42.54 1.42
CA ALA A 933 1.20 -41.85 0.16
C ALA A 933 0.58 -42.80 -0.87
N ASP A 934 -0.53 -42.37 -1.48
CA ASP A 934 -1.29 -43.12 -2.47
C ASP A 934 -1.76 -42.17 -3.59
N ASP A 935 -1.31 -42.47 -4.80
CA ASP A 935 -1.67 -41.80 -6.05
C ASP A 935 -2.27 -42.81 -7.03
N PRO A 936 -3.58 -43.07 -6.94
CA PRO A 936 -4.27 -43.99 -7.83
C PRO A 936 -4.65 -43.35 -9.17
N ASN A 937 -4.42 -42.05 -9.36
CA ASN A 937 -4.86 -41.33 -10.54
C ASN A 937 -3.78 -41.35 -11.62
N LEU A 938 -4.15 -41.75 -12.85
CA LEU A 938 -3.22 -41.87 -13.97
C LEU A 938 -3.15 -40.61 -14.85
N SER A 939 -3.77 -39.51 -14.42
CA SER A 939 -3.71 -38.24 -15.15
C SER A 939 -2.33 -37.60 -15.02
N THR A 940 -1.81 -37.09 -16.15
CA THR A 940 -0.49 -36.45 -16.22
C THR A 940 -0.30 -35.24 -15.30
N ASP A 941 -1.39 -34.65 -14.81
CA ASP A 941 -1.37 -33.50 -13.91
C ASP A 941 -1.62 -33.86 -12.44
N GLN A 942 -1.95 -35.13 -12.16
CA GLN A 942 -2.15 -35.68 -10.83
C GLN A 942 -0.90 -36.46 -10.44
N TRP A 943 -0.06 -35.79 -9.66
CA TRP A 943 1.14 -36.36 -9.09
C TRP A 943 1.49 -35.55 -7.85
N PHE A 944 2.29 -36.11 -6.95
CA PHE A 944 2.90 -35.34 -5.88
C PHE A 944 4.26 -35.89 -5.49
N ALA A 945 5.01 -35.06 -4.78
CA ALA A 945 6.29 -35.44 -4.20
C ALA A 945 6.38 -34.98 -2.76
N PHE A 946 7.21 -35.63 -1.96
CA PHE A 946 7.37 -35.32 -0.55
C PHE A 946 8.79 -35.63 -0.05
N THR A 947 9.15 -34.98 1.06
CA THR A 947 10.37 -35.21 1.84
C THR A 947 10.06 -35.97 3.13
N PRO A 948 11.06 -36.40 3.93
CA PRO A 948 10.81 -36.92 5.27
C PRO A 948 10.08 -35.91 6.17
N PRO A 949 9.34 -36.41 7.18
CA PRO A 949 8.75 -35.55 8.18
C PRO A 949 9.83 -34.90 9.06
N ARG A 950 9.58 -33.66 9.48
CA ARG A 950 10.42 -32.93 10.41
C ARG A 950 9.58 -32.26 11.49
N VAL A 951 10.12 -32.15 12.70
CA VAL A 951 9.52 -31.33 13.77
C VAL A 951 10.31 -30.03 13.81
N PRO A 952 9.77 -28.90 13.33
CA PRO A 952 10.53 -27.65 13.26
C PRO A 952 11.04 -27.17 14.62
N VAL A 953 12.18 -26.50 14.63
CA VAL A 953 12.66 -25.71 15.77
C VAL A 953 12.28 -24.26 15.48
N LEU A 954 11.22 -23.80 16.14
CA LEU A 954 10.60 -22.51 15.86
C LEU A 954 11.18 -21.40 16.74
N LYS A 955 11.43 -20.25 16.13
CA LYS A 955 11.70 -18.98 16.81
C LYS A 955 10.69 -17.94 16.35
N THR A 956 10.53 -16.84 17.08
CA THR A 956 9.69 -15.74 16.57
C THR A 956 10.41 -15.00 15.45
N ALA A 957 9.65 -14.34 14.56
CA ALA A 957 10.24 -13.49 13.53
C ALA A 957 11.04 -12.33 14.14
N GLU A 958 10.61 -11.79 15.29
CA GLU A 958 11.37 -10.80 16.05
C GLU A 958 12.76 -11.33 16.47
N GLN A 959 12.83 -12.56 16.97
CA GLN A 959 14.11 -13.18 17.37
C GLN A 959 15.05 -13.45 16.19
N LEU A 960 14.51 -13.69 14.99
CA LEU A 960 15.30 -13.89 13.77
C LEU A 960 15.80 -12.57 13.20
N LEU A 961 14.91 -11.60 13.05
CA LEU A 961 15.18 -10.37 12.30
C LEU A 961 15.78 -9.27 13.19
N GLY A 962 15.33 -9.18 14.45
CA GLY A 962 15.61 -8.06 15.35
C GLY A 962 15.11 -6.72 14.83
N ASP A 963 15.65 -5.63 15.40
CA ASP A 963 15.30 -4.25 15.09
C ASP A 963 16.38 -3.48 14.30
N LYS A 964 17.53 -4.10 14.02
CA LYS A 964 18.67 -3.46 13.33
C LYS A 964 18.85 -3.91 11.89
N THR A 965 18.57 -5.19 11.61
CA THR A 965 18.76 -5.81 10.30
C THR A 965 17.92 -5.07 9.26
N PRO A 966 18.49 -4.66 8.12
CA PRO A 966 17.73 -4.02 7.05
C PRO A 966 16.80 -5.04 6.37
N VAL A 967 15.51 -4.74 6.38
CA VAL A 967 14.46 -5.61 5.81
C VAL A 967 13.72 -4.89 4.69
N LEU A 968 13.50 -5.54 3.55
CA LEU A 968 12.51 -5.10 2.57
C LEU A 968 11.12 -5.58 3.00
N MET A 969 10.36 -4.72 3.66
CA MET A 969 8.95 -4.98 3.93
C MET A 969 8.11 -4.57 2.73
N ASP A 970 7.33 -5.50 2.18
CA ASP A 970 6.37 -5.18 1.13
C ASP A 970 5.27 -4.24 1.64
N ILE A 971 4.61 -3.54 0.70
CA ILE A 971 3.64 -2.47 0.96
C ILE A 971 2.55 -2.89 1.98
N ALA A 972 2.04 -4.11 1.84
CA ALA A 972 0.94 -4.62 2.65
C ALA A 972 1.38 -5.04 4.08
N THR A 973 2.62 -5.48 4.26
CA THR A 973 3.12 -6.06 5.52
C THR A 973 3.79 -5.02 6.42
N ALA A 974 4.28 -3.90 5.87
CA ALA A 974 5.08 -2.93 6.62
C ALA A 974 4.38 -2.31 7.86
N ALA A 975 3.04 -2.22 7.87
CA ALA A 975 2.30 -1.74 9.05
C ALA A 975 2.20 -2.78 10.18
N ASN A 976 2.39 -4.06 9.87
CA ASN A 976 2.29 -5.18 10.82
C ASN A 976 3.62 -5.48 11.53
N PHE A 977 4.73 -4.99 10.98
CA PHE A 977 6.10 -5.16 11.47
C PHE A 977 6.72 -3.79 11.84
N PRO A 978 6.17 -3.09 12.85
CA PRO A 978 6.58 -1.71 13.17
C PRO A 978 7.99 -1.62 13.78
N CYS A 979 8.53 -2.72 14.33
CA CYS A 979 9.86 -2.77 14.95
C CYS A 979 10.99 -2.96 13.93
N GLN A 980 10.78 -3.82 12.93
CA GLN A 980 11.77 -4.10 11.90
C GLN A 980 12.14 -2.83 11.14
N ARG A 981 13.43 -2.62 10.92
CA ARG A 981 13.96 -1.44 10.22
C ARG A 981 13.96 -1.68 8.70
N PRO A 982 13.30 -0.82 7.89
CA PRO A 982 13.48 -0.88 6.44
C PRO A 982 14.93 -0.57 6.08
N PHE A 983 15.42 -1.06 4.94
CA PHE A 983 16.74 -0.64 4.46
C PHE A 983 16.73 0.88 4.22
N SER A 984 17.87 1.52 4.45
CA SER A 984 18.01 2.96 4.27
C SER A 984 18.42 3.31 2.84
N GLU A 985 18.03 4.50 2.39
CA GLU A 985 18.54 5.11 1.17
C GLU A 985 19.29 6.37 1.58
N HIS A 986 20.56 6.52 1.19
CA HIS A 986 21.37 7.68 1.56
C HIS A 986 22.21 8.14 0.37
N LEU A 987 22.19 9.44 0.07
CA LEU A 987 22.91 10.04 -1.06
C LEU A 987 22.62 9.36 -2.42
N GLY A 988 21.41 8.82 -2.60
CA GLY A 988 21.01 8.13 -3.83
C GLY A 988 21.50 6.68 -3.97
N VAL A 989 22.15 6.14 -2.92
CA VAL A 989 22.61 4.75 -2.84
C VAL A 989 21.80 4.03 -1.75
N ALA A 990 21.34 2.81 -2.05
CA ALA A 990 20.59 1.99 -1.12
C ALA A 990 21.51 1.13 -0.23
N GLU A 991 21.08 0.85 0.99
CA GLU A 991 21.58 -0.26 1.79
C GLU A 991 20.96 -1.58 1.28
N LEU A 992 21.76 -2.64 1.13
CA LEU A 992 21.21 -3.93 0.72
C LEU A 992 20.43 -4.59 1.86
N PRO A 993 19.15 -4.98 1.65
CA PRO A 993 18.40 -5.73 2.65
C PRO A 993 18.92 -7.16 2.79
N GLN A 994 18.81 -7.72 4.01
CA GLN A 994 19.15 -9.12 4.29
C GLN A 994 17.92 -10.04 4.28
N TYR A 995 16.74 -9.46 4.48
CA TYR A 995 15.48 -10.19 4.46
C TYR A 995 14.41 -9.42 3.71
N ARG A 996 13.38 -10.15 3.29
CA ARG A 996 12.14 -9.59 2.74
C ARG A 996 10.93 -10.19 3.45
N ILE A 997 9.94 -9.36 3.76
CA ILE A 997 8.66 -9.81 4.35
C ILE A 997 7.54 -9.56 3.34
N LEU A 998 6.88 -10.64 2.92
CA LEU A 998 5.88 -10.62 1.85
C LEU A 998 4.47 -10.93 2.40
N PRO A 999 3.39 -10.35 1.83
CA PRO A 999 2.02 -10.70 2.18
C PRO A 999 1.64 -12.09 1.64
N ASN A 1000 0.37 -12.47 1.79
CA ASN A 1000 -0.17 -13.72 1.23
C ASN A 1000 0.05 -13.84 -0.29
N PHE A 1001 -0.03 -15.07 -0.80
CA PHE A 1001 0.34 -15.39 -2.18
C PHE A 1001 -0.41 -14.56 -3.23
N LYS A 1002 -1.74 -14.44 -3.09
CA LYS A 1002 -2.56 -13.64 -4.02
C LYS A 1002 -2.08 -12.19 -4.06
N GLN A 1003 -1.86 -11.56 -2.90
CA GLN A 1003 -1.44 -10.17 -2.80
C GLN A 1003 -0.02 -9.94 -3.35
N VAL A 1004 0.90 -10.88 -3.15
CA VAL A 1004 2.27 -10.77 -3.69
C VAL A 1004 2.26 -10.72 -5.21
N VAL A 1005 1.51 -11.63 -5.84
CA VAL A 1005 1.50 -11.79 -7.29
C VAL A 1005 0.87 -10.59 -7.99
N VAL A 1006 -0.26 -10.08 -7.48
CA VAL A 1006 -1.05 -9.05 -8.16
C VAL A 1006 -0.70 -7.61 -7.77
N SER A 1007 0.01 -7.43 -6.66
CA SER A 1007 0.38 -6.12 -6.13
C SER A 1007 1.88 -5.99 -5.92
N SER A 1008 2.48 -6.67 -4.93
CA SER A 1008 3.88 -6.42 -4.56
C SER A 1008 4.85 -6.59 -5.72
N LYS A 1009 4.81 -7.73 -6.44
CA LYS A 1009 5.74 -8.02 -7.54
C LYS A 1009 5.59 -7.06 -8.71
N GLN A 1010 4.37 -6.57 -8.96
CA GLN A 1010 4.08 -5.68 -10.08
C GLN A 1010 4.38 -4.21 -9.74
N TRP A 1011 4.04 -3.77 -8.52
CA TRP A 1011 4.24 -2.39 -8.10
C TRP A 1011 5.72 -2.06 -7.86
N GLN A 1012 6.45 -2.99 -7.24
CA GLN A 1012 7.86 -2.81 -6.87
C GLN A 1012 8.85 -3.28 -7.96
N SER A 1013 8.36 -3.52 -9.18
CA SER A 1013 9.16 -4.06 -10.27
C SER A 1013 10.33 -3.16 -10.66
N ALA A 1014 11.40 -3.77 -11.18
CA ALA A 1014 12.56 -3.05 -11.71
C ALA A 1014 12.17 -2.06 -12.83
N GLU A 1015 11.27 -2.50 -13.73
CA GLU A 1015 10.72 -1.66 -14.81
C GLU A 1015 9.92 -0.45 -14.30
N GLY A 1016 9.27 -0.59 -13.14
CA GLY A 1016 8.59 0.50 -12.44
C GLY A 1016 9.52 1.41 -11.62
N GLY A 1017 10.81 1.09 -11.55
CA GLY A 1017 11.81 1.77 -10.72
C GLY A 1017 11.63 1.52 -9.23
N GLY A 1018 11.12 0.35 -8.84
CA GLY A 1018 11.05 -0.08 -7.44
C GLY A 1018 12.34 -0.76 -6.95
N PRO A 1019 12.39 -1.19 -5.67
CA PRO A 1019 13.59 -1.80 -5.07
C PRO A 1019 14.15 -3.02 -5.81
N PHE A 1020 13.33 -3.71 -6.61
CA PHE A 1020 13.78 -4.83 -7.43
C PHE A 1020 14.83 -4.46 -8.46
N LEU A 1021 14.95 -3.16 -8.79
CA LEU A 1021 15.97 -2.64 -9.68
C LEU A 1021 17.35 -3.13 -9.27
N PHE A 1022 17.72 -3.01 -7.99
CA PHE A 1022 19.02 -3.46 -7.49
C PHE A 1022 18.97 -4.79 -6.74
N THR A 1023 17.87 -5.16 -6.08
CA THR A 1023 17.83 -6.43 -5.33
C THR A 1023 17.89 -7.65 -6.23
N GLN A 1024 17.24 -7.65 -7.40
CA GLN A 1024 17.32 -8.77 -8.36
C GLN A 1024 18.68 -8.87 -9.06
N ALA A 1025 19.40 -7.74 -9.13
CA ALA A 1025 20.71 -7.67 -9.76
C ALA A 1025 21.84 -8.12 -8.81
N LEU A 1026 21.69 -7.90 -7.50
CA LEU A 1026 22.74 -8.13 -6.49
C LEU A 1026 22.46 -9.27 -5.52
N LEU A 1027 21.21 -9.74 -5.38
CA LEU A 1027 20.80 -10.68 -4.34
C LEU A 1027 20.06 -11.88 -4.93
N ASN A 1028 20.43 -13.06 -4.43
CA ASN A 1028 19.67 -14.30 -4.58
C ASN A 1028 18.68 -14.44 -3.42
N THR A 1029 17.56 -15.11 -3.65
CA THR A 1029 16.50 -15.30 -2.66
C THR A 1029 16.36 -16.75 -2.24
N THR A 1030 16.15 -16.97 -0.94
CA THR A 1030 15.77 -18.26 -0.36
C THR A 1030 14.57 -18.09 0.57
N THR A 1031 13.53 -18.90 0.44
CA THR A 1031 12.37 -18.82 1.36
C THR A 1031 12.68 -19.44 2.72
N VAL A 1032 12.36 -18.72 3.79
CA VAL A 1032 12.40 -19.22 5.16
C VAL A 1032 10.99 -19.69 5.54
N PRO A 1033 10.78 -20.97 5.91
CA PRO A 1033 9.47 -21.45 6.33
C PRO A 1033 8.97 -20.68 7.55
N SER A 1034 7.70 -20.29 7.49
CA SER A 1034 7.07 -19.49 8.54
C SER A 1034 5.61 -19.87 8.74
N TYR A 1035 5.15 -19.76 9.98
CA TYR A 1035 3.85 -20.19 10.46
C TYR A 1035 3.27 -19.12 11.38
N LEU A 1036 1.95 -18.92 11.35
CA LEU A 1036 1.30 -18.04 12.31
C LEU A 1036 0.98 -18.86 13.57
N ARG A 1037 1.45 -18.40 14.73
CA ARG A 1037 1.24 -19.08 16.01
C ARG A 1037 -0.26 -19.36 16.22
N ASP A 1038 -0.58 -20.63 16.45
CA ASP A 1038 -1.93 -21.14 16.74
C ASP A 1038 -3.00 -20.92 15.63
N ASP A 1039 -2.64 -20.43 14.45
CA ASP A 1039 -3.49 -20.45 13.24
C ASP A 1039 -2.75 -21.10 12.07
N TRP A 1040 -2.70 -22.43 12.12
CA TRP A 1040 -1.99 -23.26 11.15
C TRP A 1040 -2.66 -23.31 9.77
N TYR A 1041 -3.87 -22.77 9.61
CA TYR A 1041 -4.58 -22.68 8.32
C TYR A 1041 -4.32 -21.36 7.59
N ARG A 1042 -3.64 -20.40 8.23
CA ARG A 1042 -3.43 -19.07 7.64
C ARG A 1042 -2.27 -19.04 6.66
N ASP A 1043 -2.54 -18.59 5.44
CA ASP A 1043 -1.53 -17.94 4.59
C ASP A 1043 -1.39 -16.48 5.05
N TRP A 1044 -0.47 -16.26 6.00
CA TRP A 1044 -0.16 -14.91 6.45
C TRP A 1044 0.77 -14.20 5.45
N GLY A 1045 1.52 -14.94 4.63
CA GLY A 1045 2.68 -14.47 3.89
C GLY A 1045 3.90 -15.32 4.18
N TRP A 1046 5.09 -14.83 3.79
CA TRP A 1046 6.34 -15.52 4.04
C TRP A 1046 7.53 -14.56 4.14
N ILE A 1047 8.66 -15.11 4.58
CA ILE A 1047 9.94 -14.40 4.69
C ILE A 1047 10.92 -14.99 3.66
N GLU A 1048 11.66 -14.13 2.99
CA GLU A 1048 12.79 -14.51 2.15
C GLU A 1048 14.09 -14.00 2.77
N ARG A 1049 15.13 -14.82 2.77
CA ARG A 1049 16.52 -14.41 3.04
C ARG A 1049 17.15 -13.98 1.72
N TYR A 1050 17.92 -12.90 1.78
CA TYR A 1050 18.74 -12.43 0.68
C TYR A 1050 20.21 -12.82 0.91
N ASP A 1051 20.78 -13.48 -0.08
CA ASP A 1051 22.20 -13.85 -0.11
C ASP A 1051 22.86 -13.07 -1.27
N ARG A 1052 23.99 -12.38 -1.03
CA ARG A 1052 24.65 -11.58 -2.08
C ARG A 1052 25.17 -12.48 -3.20
N VAL A 1053 25.00 -12.04 -4.45
CA VAL A 1053 25.56 -12.71 -5.64
C VAL A 1053 27.09 -12.68 -5.62
N VAL A 1054 27.67 -11.54 -5.22
CA VAL A 1054 29.10 -11.37 -4.95
C VAL A 1054 29.29 -11.12 -3.45
N PRO A 1055 30.09 -11.92 -2.73
CA PRO A 1055 30.31 -11.75 -1.30
C PRO A 1055 30.83 -10.35 -0.95
N GLU A 1056 30.46 -9.85 0.24
CA GLU A 1056 30.90 -8.53 0.72
C GLU A 1056 32.42 -8.43 0.92
N THR A 1057 33.10 -9.56 1.17
CA THR A 1057 34.56 -9.62 1.26
C THR A 1057 35.24 -9.26 -0.05
N ASP A 1058 34.60 -9.56 -1.18
CA ASP A 1058 35.16 -9.39 -2.51
C ASP A 1058 34.69 -8.07 -3.13
N ALA A 1059 33.44 -7.68 -2.85
CA ALA A 1059 32.81 -6.42 -3.27
C ALA A 1059 32.22 -5.64 -2.10
N PRO A 1060 33.03 -4.96 -1.27
CA PRO A 1060 32.57 -4.13 -0.17
C PRO A 1060 31.72 -2.93 -0.67
N ASN A 1061 30.98 -2.29 0.24
CA ASN A 1061 30.22 -1.10 -0.11
C ASN A 1061 31.17 0.05 -0.51
N ALA A 1062 30.83 0.78 -1.58
CA ALA A 1062 31.65 1.89 -2.05
C ALA A 1062 31.67 3.06 -1.05
N VAL A 1063 32.84 3.71 -0.92
CA VAL A 1063 32.99 5.02 -0.30
C VAL A 1063 32.42 6.08 -1.25
N ILE A 1064 31.58 6.97 -0.71
CA ILE A 1064 30.90 8.02 -1.47
C ILE A 1064 31.51 9.37 -1.11
N ASP A 1065 32.03 10.09 -2.10
CA ASP A 1065 32.51 11.46 -1.93
C ASP A 1065 31.33 12.43 -1.95
N GLN A 1066 31.02 13.00 -0.80
CA GLN A 1066 29.94 13.96 -0.64
C GLN A 1066 30.43 15.39 -0.90
N GLY A 1067 29.71 16.12 -1.75
CA GLY A 1067 29.93 17.53 -2.04
C GLY A 1067 28.65 18.36 -1.96
N SER A 1068 28.71 19.61 -2.41
CA SER A 1068 27.51 20.44 -2.55
C SER A 1068 27.62 21.44 -3.69
N ALA A 1069 26.50 21.71 -4.35
CA ALA A 1069 26.37 22.67 -5.42
C ALA A 1069 25.19 23.63 -5.15
N ARG A 1070 25.32 24.89 -5.56
CA ARG A 1070 24.20 25.84 -5.52
C ARG A 1070 23.53 25.86 -6.89
N VAL A 1071 22.25 25.52 -6.92
CA VAL A 1071 21.46 25.44 -8.17
C VAL A 1071 20.23 26.33 -8.08
N PHE A 1072 19.81 26.92 -9.20
CA PHE A 1072 18.59 27.71 -9.29
C PHE A 1072 17.36 26.83 -9.45
N GLY A 1073 16.18 27.30 -9.02
CA GLY A 1073 14.96 26.49 -8.98
C GLY A 1073 14.40 26.03 -10.34
N TRP A 1074 14.93 26.56 -11.44
CA TRP A 1074 14.62 26.17 -12.82
C TRP A 1074 15.67 25.27 -13.49
N SER A 1075 16.78 24.96 -12.79
CA SER A 1075 17.89 24.18 -13.37
C SER A 1075 17.50 22.70 -13.47
N ARG A 1076 17.68 22.10 -14.65
CA ARG A 1076 17.41 20.68 -14.90
C ARG A 1076 18.53 20.06 -15.75
N ASN A 1077 19.36 19.23 -15.12
CA ASN A 1077 20.52 18.58 -15.76
C ASN A 1077 20.12 17.29 -16.50
N GLY A 1078 19.22 17.42 -17.47
CA GLY A 1078 18.67 16.29 -18.24
C GLY A 1078 17.58 15.48 -17.52
N PRO A 1079 16.85 14.62 -18.25
CA PRO A 1079 15.81 13.76 -17.68
C PRO A 1079 16.39 12.60 -16.88
N ILE A 1080 15.66 12.12 -15.88
CA ILE A 1080 15.91 10.78 -15.29
C ILE A 1080 15.55 9.72 -16.33
N ARG A 1081 16.32 8.63 -16.39
CA ARG A 1081 16.05 7.45 -17.21
C ARG A 1081 14.92 6.60 -16.62
N ALA A 1082 13.71 7.15 -16.62
CA ALA A 1082 12.48 6.48 -16.20
C ALA A 1082 11.78 5.84 -17.40
N LEU A 1083 12.41 4.79 -17.93
CA LEU A 1083 11.94 3.95 -19.03
C LEU A 1083 12.36 2.50 -18.73
N PRO A 1084 11.52 1.49 -19.03
CA PRO A 1084 11.88 0.09 -18.83
C PRO A 1084 13.18 -0.33 -19.54
#